data_AF-A0A411NJS5-F1
#
_entry.id   AF-A0A411NJS5-F1
#
_cell.length_a   1.000
_cell.length_b   1.000
_cell.length_c   1.000
_cell.angle_alpha   90.00
_cell.angle_beta   90.00
_cell.angle_gamma   90.00
#
_symmetry.space_group_name_H-M   'P 1'
#
loop_
_entity.id
_entity.type
_entity.pdbx_description
1 polymer ?
#
loop_
_entity_poly.entity_id
_entity_poly.type
_entity_poly.pdbx_seq_one_letter_code
_entity_poly.pdbx_strand_id
1 'polypeptide(L)'
;THIRSRQFCSLPRLSPAIVKKRSPKTSRPDPASTPHAHTSAMKTFVGLTALLAAFPPCLGAGDSNETQANKSPASGDVCNVRDSLDFLDPVQRAEVTRANRLAIAEDEFKVGPTCHLTNGDEDNETLLLAGQYHKTLPHNKYGQVNKDDYQKLLDCVRTSDINVCDNVPAGGSAKLTNPLGGTAHQVDGADSDNVFIATPDSLLSERLAAQQTEVYWMALARDIPFSQFATDDLTRLAAENLGNNEAFNGLNIPRTKVGNGDDNETKVDPATNLFRTDWPGVTTGPMVSQFLLSDFEYDSIDVEPKAAPLAPGVDYMTSFQPWLDVQNGASDVDTIIDKENPRFIRNGRDLASIAFRDLLYTEAFRAALILFTQGALGGSIGPYEEAERQQGFATFGAPHILTAMGSASSSTRHAWYQKWQVHRMLRPEAYGGLVHNTLMKNVITPLPDSILRNTELLNRVEVHNQKMNGDGEKTFLLPMASAQGSPTHPAYPSGHAINVGAYITSLKAFLGFEAGQRCFPDPVVSNNEGTERIPYVPSGREIVGECINDKGKKVDGLTYEGELNKVSANVLIGRSHLGVHWRMDGVYGALVGEVSAVRRLQQELPGLAEARPNDDLKRKEIPPATYNFRLYSGKMLELYGRNLYKLDGKLCKGAFTGDDFCDEVHESSYESFEEVVQEHAIFSVHAEL
;
A
#
# COMPACT_ATOMS: atom_id res chain seq x y z
N THR A 1 -39.93 -12.24 23.67
CA THR A 1 -39.74 -12.18 25.14
C THR A 1 -38.79 -13.27 25.60
N HIS A 2 -37.52 -12.92 25.85
CA HIS A 2 -36.59 -13.57 26.81
C HIS A 2 -35.15 -13.13 26.50
N ILE A 3 -34.75 -11.98 27.04
CA ILE A 3 -33.35 -11.55 27.06
C ILE A 3 -32.67 -12.31 28.20
N ARG A 4 -31.58 -13.04 27.92
CA ARG A 4 -30.68 -13.58 28.95
C ARG A 4 -29.46 -12.69 29.06
N SER A 5 -29.37 -11.96 30.17
CA SER A 5 -28.19 -11.17 30.52
C SER A 5 -26.97 -12.08 30.71
N ARG A 6 -25.85 -11.74 30.05
CA ARG A 6 -24.52 -12.23 30.43
C ARG A 6 -23.94 -11.26 31.46
N GLN A 7 -23.42 -11.79 32.56
CA GLN A 7 -22.77 -10.98 33.59
C GLN A 7 -21.38 -10.56 33.13
N PHE A 8 -21.01 -9.29 33.36
CA PHE A 8 -19.63 -8.84 33.19
C PHE A 8 -18.77 -9.42 34.32
N CYS A 9 -17.75 -10.20 33.96
CA CYS A 9 -16.70 -10.59 34.91
C CYS A 9 -15.79 -9.38 35.18
N SER A 10 -15.67 -8.98 36.44
CA SER A 10 -14.84 -7.86 36.86
C SER A 10 -13.35 -8.19 36.80
N LEU A 11 -12.57 -7.38 36.09
CA LEU A 11 -11.10 -7.43 36.13
C LEU A 11 -10.58 -7.06 37.54
N PRO A 12 -9.62 -7.82 38.11
CA PRO A 12 -9.02 -7.47 39.40
C PRO A 12 -8.02 -6.31 39.24
N ARG A 13 -8.08 -5.33 40.15
CA ARG A 13 -7.15 -4.18 40.16
C ARG A 13 -5.75 -4.61 40.59
N LEU A 14 -4.76 -4.42 39.73
CA LEU A 14 -3.34 -4.48 40.13
C LEU A 14 -2.96 -3.22 40.92
N SER A 15 -2.33 -3.41 42.08
CA SER A 15 -1.74 -2.32 42.88
C SER A 15 -0.21 -2.33 42.74
N PRO A 16 0.46 -1.16 42.73
CA PRO A 16 1.89 -1.08 42.44
C PRO A 16 2.76 -1.65 43.57
N ALA A 17 3.73 -2.50 43.21
CA ALA A 17 4.69 -3.08 44.16
C ALA A 17 5.85 -2.11 44.47
N ILE A 18 6.22 -2.03 45.76
CA ILE A 18 7.22 -1.08 46.26
C ILE A 18 8.63 -1.66 46.14
N VAL A 19 9.51 -1.05 45.32
CA VAL A 19 10.93 -1.39 45.23
C VAL A 19 11.75 -0.53 46.21
N LYS A 20 12.48 -1.18 47.12
CA LYS A 20 13.31 -0.50 48.14
C LYS A 20 14.73 -0.21 47.64
N LYS A 21 15.20 1.03 47.83
CA LYS A 21 16.60 1.43 47.63
C LYS A 21 17.55 0.71 48.61
N ARG A 22 18.74 0.32 48.15
CA ARG A 22 19.96 0.15 48.96
C ARG A 22 21.18 0.64 48.20
N SER A 23 22.09 1.33 48.89
CA SER A 23 23.44 1.69 48.44
C SER A 23 24.48 0.93 49.28
N PRO A 24 25.77 0.92 48.87
CA PRO A 24 26.76 1.58 49.75
C PRO A 24 27.98 2.24 49.08
N LYS A 25 28.25 3.49 49.50
CA LYS A 25 29.55 4.09 49.90
C LYS A 25 30.91 3.64 49.27
N THR A 26 31.46 4.54 48.44
CA THR A 26 32.75 5.28 48.58
C THR A 26 34.08 4.63 49.03
N SER A 27 35.15 4.88 48.25
CA SER A 27 36.45 5.41 48.74
C SER A 27 37.37 5.91 47.59
N ARG A 28 38.10 7.04 47.79
CA ARG A 28 39.29 7.43 46.97
C ARG A 28 40.59 6.92 47.66
N PRO A 29 41.77 6.99 47.00
CA PRO A 29 42.68 8.13 47.29
C PRO A 29 43.48 8.68 46.07
N ASP A 30 44.27 9.72 46.33
CA ASP A 30 45.15 10.55 45.48
C ASP A 30 46.23 11.19 46.41
N PRO A 31 47.26 11.96 45.97
CA PRO A 31 48.10 11.92 44.75
C PRO A 31 49.63 12.16 45.02
N ALA A 32 50.53 12.03 44.01
CA ALA A 32 51.90 12.64 43.95
C ALA A 32 52.67 12.19 42.65
N SER A 33 53.67 12.88 42.06
CA SER A 33 54.06 14.32 42.05
C SER A 33 55.23 14.65 41.06
N THR A 34 55.05 15.60 40.11
CA THR A 34 56.08 16.51 39.50
C THR A 34 57.30 15.91 38.72
N PRO A 35 58.24 16.70 38.10
CA PRO A 35 58.25 18.12 37.64
C PRO A 35 58.82 18.42 36.20
N HIS A 36 58.43 19.59 35.61
CA HIS A 36 59.17 20.49 34.65
C HIS A 36 59.79 19.92 33.33
N ALA A 37 60.19 20.65 32.26
CA ALA A 37 60.38 22.09 31.88
C ALA A 37 60.46 22.20 30.30
N HIS A 38 60.65 23.30 29.54
CA HIS A 38 60.65 24.78 29.70
C HIS A 38 60.67 25.51 28.30
N THR A 39 59.93 26.61 28.10
CA THR A 39 60.17 27.72 27.09
C THR A 39 60.03 27.41 25.57
N SER A 40 59.87 28.36 24.61
CA SER A 40 59.90 29.84 24.63
C SER A 40 59.17 30.55 23.44
N ALA A 41 58.67 31.77 23.68
CA ALA A 41 58.64 32.98 22.79
C ALA A 41 57.80 33.05 21.47
N MET A 42 57.39 34.23 20.92
CA MET A 42 57.11 35.60 21.45
C MET A 42 56.55 36.58 20.36
N LYS A 43 55.60 37.49 20.72
CA LYS A 43 55.15 38.75 20.01
C LYS A 43 54.34 38.58 18.69
N THR A 44 53.53 39.55 18.19
CA THR A 44 53.42 41.02 18.49
C THR A 44 51.96 41.57 18.41
N PHE A 45 51.73 42.77 18.98
CA PHE A 45 50.57 43.70 18.77
C PHE A 45 50.46 44.18 17.29
N VAL A 46 49.43 44.89 16.78
CA VAL A 46 48.67 46.08 17.26
C VAL A 46 47.23 46.06 16.65
N GLY A 47 46.17 46.47 17.37
CA GLY A 47 45.55 47.79 17.11
C GLY A 47 44.08 47.88 17.52
N LEU A 48 43.62 49.10 17.87
CA LEU A 48 42.34 49.36 18.52
C LEU A 48 41.77 50.74 18.17
N THR A 49 40.52 50.80 17.71
CA THR A 49 39.59 51.93 17.92
C THR A 49 38.16 51.49 17.68
N ALA A 50 37.22 52.03 18.46
CA ALA A 50 35.78 51.83 18.32
C ALA A 50 35.08 53.21 18.36
N LEU A 51 33.80 53.27 17.96
CA LEU A 51 32.98 54.43 18.28
C LEU A 51 31.50 54.05 18.46
N LEU A 52 31.03 54.04 19.71
CA LEU A 52 29.60 54.15 20.03
C LEU A 52 29.45 54.71 21.45
N ALA A 53 28.62 55.75 21.59
CA ALA A 53 28.19 56.39 22.82
C ALA A 53 26.76 56.93 22.60
N ALA A 54 25.91 57.16 23.61
CA ALA A 54 26.22 57.30 25.03
C ALA A 54 25.16 56.70 25.99
N PHE A 55 25.50 56.80 27.28
CA PHE A 55 24.82 56.41 28.53
C PHE A 55 23.44 57.08 28.79
N PRO A 56 22.64 56.70 29.83
CA PRO A 56 23.05 55.94 31.04
C PRO A 56 22.12 54.80 31.56
N PRO A 57 22.64 53.92 32.44
CA PRO A 57 21.85 52.98 33.23
C PRO A 57 21.39 53.58 34.58
N CYS A 58 20.32 53.03 35.16
CA CYS A 58 20.01 53.18 36.58
C CYS A 58 20.46 51.95 37.37
N LEU A 59 20.94 52.18 38.60
CA LEU A 59 21.57 51.16 39.44
C LEU A 59 20.53 50.25 40.13
N GLY A 60 20.66 48.94 39.92
CA GLY A 60 20.12 47.91 40.81
C GLY A 60 21.27 47.07 41.35
N ALA A 61 21.78 47.41 42.54
CA ALA A 61 22.91 46.70 43.15
C ALA A 61 22.42 45.43 43.85
N GLY A 62 22.96 44.26 43.45
CA GLY A 62 22.71 42.97 44.08
C GLY A 62 23.90 42.03 43.85
N ASP A 63 24.65 41.78 44.91
CA ASP A 63 25.80 40.88 45.09
C ASP A 63 26.27 40.05 43.87
N SER A 64 27.24 40.59 43.14
CA SER A 64 27.96 39.90 42.07
C SER A 64 28.93 38.85 42.63
N ASN A 65 28.43 37.72 43.12
CA ASN A 65 29.30 36.63 43.60
C ASN A 65 28.74 35.20 43.41
N GLU A 66 27.93 34.97 42.38
CA GLU A 66 27.85 33.64 41.77
C GLU A 66 28.79 33.57 40.56
N THR A 67 29.86 32.78 40.69
CA THR A 67 30.45 32.14 39.52
C THR A 67 29.40 31.19 38.95
N GLN A 68 28.62 31.64 37.96
CA GLN A 68 27.88 30.73 37.09
C GLN A 68 28.89 29.78 36.46
N ALA A 69 28.98 28.58 37.01
CA ALA A 69 29.83 27.53 36.47
C ALA A 69 29.30 27.24 35.07
N ASN A 70 30.15 27.44 34.06
CA ASN A 70 29.80 27.24 32.65
C ASN A 70 29.62 25.73 32.41
N LYS A 71 28.45 25.24 32.80
CA LYS A 71 28.03 23.85 32.75
C LYS A 71 27.90 23.51 31.26
N SER A 72 28.76 22.64 30.76
CA SER A 72 28.75 22.25 29.35
C SER A 72 27.36 21.73 28.99
N PRO A 73 26.66 22.34 28.00
CA PRO A 73 25.27 21.99 27.72
C PRO A 73 25.18 20.53 27.26
N ALA A 74 24.31 19.77 27.92
CA ALA A 74 24.03 18.38 27.61
C ALA A 74 22.74 18.29 26.78
N SER A 75 22.59 17.21 26.00
CA SER A 75 21.41 16.92 25.18
C SER A 75 20.10 16.73 25.96
N GLY A 76 20.16 16.70 27.30
CA GLY A 76 19.00 16.62 28.20
C GLY A 76 18.85 17.83 29.13
N ASP A 77 19.61 18.92 28.96
CA ASP A 77 19.34 20.17 29.67
C ASP A 77 18.07 20.85 29.07
N VAL A 78 17.25 21.46 29.93
CA VAL A 78 15.93 22.01 29.55
C VAL A 78 15.93 23.53 29.67
N CYS A 79 15.69 24.22 28.56
CA CYS A 79 15.63 25.68 28.48
C CYS A 79 14.22 26.14 28.09
N ASN A 80 13.40 26.50 29.08
CA ASN A 80 12.05 27.05 28.86
C ASN A 80 12.08 28.42 28.15
N VAL A 81 13.20 29.14 28.26
CA VAL A 81 13.47 30.37 27.51
C VAL A 81 14.80 30.17 26.77
N ARG A 82 14.85 30.54 25.50
CA ARG A 82 16.04 30.52 24.64
C ARG A 82 15.89 31.55 23.52
N ASP A 83 16.99 31.87 22.85
CA ASP A 83 17.10 32.87 21.77
C ASP A 83 16.79 32.31 20.36
N SER A 84 15.95 31.26 20.27
CA SER A 84 15.51 30.73 18.98
C SER A 84 14.56 31.71 18.28
N LEU A 85 14.85 32.02 17.02
CA LEU A 85 13.98 32.83 16.16
C LEU A 85 12.71 32.04 15.77
N ASP A 86 11.74 32.09 16.66
CA ASP A 86 10.47 31.38 16.62
C ASP A 86 9.38 32.32 17.16
N PHE A 87 8.16 32.22 16.64
CA PHE A 87 7.02 33.01 17.13
C PHE A 87 6.31 32.34 18.31
N LEU A 88 6.53 31.03 18.50
CA LEU A 88 6.14 30.28 19.67
C LEU A 88 7.35 30.14 20.60
N ASP A 89 7.13 30.30 21.90
CA ASP A 89 8.17 29.95 22.88
C ASP A 89 8.38 28.42 22.98
N PRO A 90 9.48 27.95 23.59
CA PRO A 90 9.80 26.52 23.68
C PRO A 90 8.74 25.66 24.38
N VAL A 91 7.95 26.24 25.29
CA VAL A 91 6.85 25.58 26.01
C VAL A 91 5.60 25.59 25.13
N GLN A 92 5.21 26.73 24.57
CA GLN A 92 4.06 26.85 23.66
C GLN A 92 4.17 25.86 22.49
N ARG A 93 5.34 25.77 21.83
CA ARG A 93 5.57 24.80 20.74
C ARG A 93 5.38 23.35 21.20
N ALA A 94 5.79 23.01 22.42
CA ALA A 94 5.61 21.67 22.98
C ALA A 94 4.13 21.40 23.34
N GLU A 95 3.40 22.40 23.83
CA GLU A 95 1.98 22.29 24.18
C GLU A 95 1.10 22.14 22.94
N VAL A 96 1.32 22.93 21.88
CA VAL A 96 0.63 22.78 20.58
C VAL A 96 0.91 21.39 19.97
N THR A 97 2.16 20.93 20.01
CA THR A 97 2.55 19.58 19.53
C THR A 97 1.84 18.47 20.33
N ARG A 98 1.69 18.66 21.65
CA ARG A 98 0.97 17.73 22.53
C ARG A 98 -0.54 17.75 22.25
N ALA A 99 -1.14 18.92 22.08
CA ALA A 99 -2.56 19.08 21.79
C ALA A 99 -2.94 18.40 20.47
N ASN A 100 -2.17 18.64 19.40
CA ASN A 100 -2.40 18.00 18.09
C ASN A 100 -2.30 16.47 18.17
N ARG A 101 -1.34 15.91 18.93
CA ARG A 101 -1.22 14.45 19.14
C ARG A 101 -2.38 13.85 19.93
N LEU A 102 -2.87 14.55 20.95
CA LEU A 102 -4.05 14.12 21.71
C LEU A 102 -5.31 14.17 20.84
N ALA A 103 -5.50 15.25 20.07
CA ALA A 103 -6.62 15.38 19.14
C ALA A 103 -6.63 14.25 18.09
N ILE A 104 -5.49 13.94 17.46
CA ILE A 104 -5.38 12.80 16.52
C ILE A 104 -5.83 11.48 17.19
N ALA A 105 -5.35 11.19 18.40
CA ALA A 105 -5.71 9.96 19.11
C ALA A 105 -7.20 9.93 19.52
N GLU A 106 -7.80 11.07 19.87
CA GLU A 106 -9.23 11.18 20.13
C GLU A 106 -10.07 11.07 18.85
N ASP A 107 -9.61 11.63 17.73
CA ASP A 107 -10.32 11.62 16.45
C ASP A 107 -10.31 10.21 15.84
N GLU A 108 -9.18 9.50 15.88
CA GLU A 108 -9.07 8.08 15.55
C GLU A 108 -9.96 7.20 16.45
N PHE A 109 -10.05 7.50 17.74
CA PHE A 109 -10.94 6.78 18.67
C PHE A 109 -12.44 7.03 18.38
N LYS A 110 -12.82 8.23 17.93
CA LYS A 110 -14.21 8.60 17.57
C LYS A 110 -14.76 7.83 16.37
N VAL A 111 -13.90 7.32 15.47
CA VAL A 111 -14.30 6.44 14.36
C VAL A 111 -14.95 5.15 14.86
N GLY A 112 -14.56 4.68 16.05
CA GLY A 112 -15.02 3.40 16.60
C GLY A 112 -14.42 2.18 15.89
N PRO A 113 -14.86 0.96 16.25
CA PRO A 113 -14.31 -0.28 15.70
C PRO A 113 -14.89 -0.60 14.32
N THR A 114 -14.00 -0.86 13.35
CA THR A 114 -14.36 -1.33 12.00
C THR A 114 -15.12 -2.66 12.04
N CYS A 115 -16.15 -2.78 11.19
CA CYS A 115 -16.97 -3.99 11.07
C CYS A 115 -16.27 -5.11 10.25
N HIS A 116 -15.19 -5.65 10.79
CA HIS A 116 -14.48 -6.79 10.20
C HIS A 116 -15.27 -8.10 10.38
N LEU A 117 -15.97 -8.52 9.32
CA LEU A 117 -16.81 -9.71 9.28
C LEU A 117 -16.28 -10.76 8.31
N THR A 118 -16.29 -12.02 8.75
CA THR A 118 -15.98 -13.21 7.93
C THR A 118 -17.11 -13.52 6.95
N ASN A 119 -16.82 -14.31 5.90
CA ASN A 119 -17.83 -14.76 4.93
C ASN A 119 -18.67 -15.97 5.41
N GLY A 120 -18.31 -16.59 6.54
CA GLY A 120 -18.99 -17.75 7.13
C GLY A 120 -18.46 -19.13 6.69
N ASP A 121 -17.48 -19.19 5.80
CA ASP A 121 -16.94 -20.47 5.29
C ASP A 121 -16.21 -21.30 6.36
N GLU A 122 -15.70 -20.66 7.43
CA GLU A 122 -14.95 -21.34 8.50
C GLU A 122 -15.87 -22.08 9.49
N ASP A 123 -17.03 -21.50 9.79
CA ASP A 123 -18.07 -22.11 10.64
C ASP A 123 -18.88 -23.20 9.91
N ASN A 124 -18.77 -23.27 8.58
CA ASN A 124 -19.52 -24.22 7.77
C ASN A 124 -18.88 -25.63 7.82
N GLU A 125 -19.36 -26.46 8.74
CA GLU A 125 -18.87 -27.84 8.93
C GLU A 125 -18.92 -28.70 7.66
N THR A 126 -19.78 -28.39 6.68
CA THR A 126 -19.83 -29.13 5.40
C THR A 126 -18.65 -28.84 4.47
N LEU A 127 -17.94 -27.72 4.67
CA LEU A 127 -16.75 -27.37 3.88
C LEU A 127 -15.47 -28.01 4.42
N LEU A 128 -15.48 -28.58 5.63
CA LEU A 128 -14.33 -29.27 6.24
C LEU A 128 -13.03 -28.43 6.19
N LEU A 129 -13.14 -27.12 6.47
CA LEU A 129 -12.07 -26.11 6.41
C LEU A 129 -11.47 -25.86 5.01
N ALA A 130 -12.02 -26.44 3.94
CA ALA A 130 -11.46 -26.32 2.58
C ALA A 130 -11.36 -24.88 2.07
N GLY A 131 -12.18 -23.95 2.56
CA GLY A 131 -12.12 -22.52 2.21
C GLY A 131 -11.02 -21.72 2.92
N GLN A 132 -10.28 -22.35 3.84
CA GLN A 132 -9.34 -21.67 4.72
C GLN A 132 -7.88 -21.88 4.33
N TYR A 133 -7.02 -20.96 4.78
CA TYR A 133 -5.58 -21.01 4.63
C TYR A 133 -5.00 -21.98 5.66
N HIS A 134 -4.41 -23.06 5.18
CA HIS A 134 -3.69 -24.03 6.00
C HIS A 134 -2.38 -24.52 5.36
N LYS A 135 -1.84 -23.79 4.36
CA LYS A 135 -0.51 -24.08 3.79
C LYS A 135 0.56 -24.02 4.89
N THR A 136 1.52 -24.93 4.78
CA THR A 136 2.54 -25.36 5.77
C THR A 136 2.07 -26.21 6.95
N LEU A 137 0.76 -26.44 7.17
CA LEU A 137 0.31 -27.45 8.15
C LEU A 137 0.44 -28.89 7.57
N PRO A 138 0.28 -29.94 8.39
CA PRO A 138 0.17 -31.31 7.90
C PRO A 138 -1.17 -31.55 7.17
N HIS A 139 -1.10 -32.11 5.97
CA HIS A 139 -2.27 -32.49 5.17
C HIS A 139 -2.36 -34.01 4.99
N ASN A 140 -3.58 -34.51 4.73
CA ASN A 140 -3.77 -35.85 4.19
C ASN A 140 -3.34 -35.92 2.71
N LYS A 141 -3.33 -37.13 2.14
CA LYS A 141 -2.97 -37.39 0.72
C LYS A 141 -3.87 -36.74 -0.34
N TYR A 142 -4.86 -35.94 0.05
CA TYR A 142 -5.74 -35.16 -0.84
C TYR A 142 -5.56 -33.64 -0.64
N GLY A 143 -4.70 -33.21 0.29
CA GLY A 143 -4.49 -31.79 0.62
C GLY A 143 -5.47 -31.22 1.65
N GLN A 144 -6.19 -32.06 2.41
CA GLN A 144 -7.08 -31.59 3.49
C GLN A 144 -6.31 -31.53 4.82
N VAL A 145 -6.46 -30.45 5.58
CA VAL A 145 -5.89 -30.28 6.92
C VAL A 145 -6.68 -31.04 7.99
N ASN A 146 -6.02 -31.40 9.09
CA ASN A 146 -6.69 -31.91 10.29
C ASN A 146 -7.27 -30.75 11.15
N LYS A 147 -8.51 -30.89 11.63
CA LYS A 147 -9.18 -29.88 12.48
C LYS A 147 -8.39 -29.57 13.76
N ASP A 148 -7.76 -30.57 14.38
CA ASP A 148 -6.96 -30.36 15.60
C ASP A 148 -5.65 -29.60 15.35
N ASP A 149 -5.10 -29.67 14.14
CA ASP A 149 -3.87 -28.97 13.76
C ASP A 149 -4.19 -27.55 13.27
N TYR A 150 -5.33 -27.37 12.59
CA TYR A 150 -5.89 -26.04 12.29
C TYR A 150 -6.30 -25.27 13.55
N GLN A 151 -6.86 -25.94 14.57
CA GLN A 151 -7.20 -25.29 15.84
C GLN A 151 -5.98 -24.64 16.51
N LYS A 152 -4.79 -25.26 16.42
CA LYS A 152 -3.54 -24.68 16.95
C LYS A 152 -3.14 -23.41 16.19
N LEU A 153 -3.39 -23.35 14.88
CA LEU A 153 -3.21 -22.12 14.09
C LEU A 153 -4.19 -21.03 14.53
N LEU A 154 -5.46 -21.37 14.79
CA LEU A 154 -6.43 -20.43 15.37
C LEU A 154 -6.00 -19.94 16.76
N ASP A 155 -5.49 -20.82 17.62
CA ASP A 155 -5.02 -20.47 18.95
C ASP A 155 -3.79 -19.53 18.89
N CYS A 156 -2.86 -19.75 17.96
CA CYS A 156 -1.77 -18.83 17.62
C CYS A 156 -2.29 -17.44 17.20
N VAL A 157 -3.15 -17.40 16.18
CA VAL A 157 -3.75 -16.16 15.63
C VAL A 157 -4.54 -15.38 16.69
N ARG A 158 -5.23 -16.08 17.59
CA ARG A 158 -6.07 -15.52 18.65
C ARG A 158 -5.28 -15.01 19.85
N THR A 159 -4.21 -15.71 20.23
CA THR A 159 -3.38 -15.33 21.39
C THR A 159 -2.39 -14.24 21.04
N SER A 160 -1.96 -14.18 19.78
CA SER A 160 -0.85 -13.35 19.31
C SER A 160 0.44 -13.53 20.13
N ASP A 161 0.65 -14.73 20.68
CA ASP A 161 1.87 -15.11 21.40
C ASP A 161 2.80 -15.89 20.46
N ILE A 162 4.02 -15.38 20.28
CA ILE A 162 5.06 -16.01 19.46
C ILE A 162 5.35 -17.45 19.87
N ASN A 163 5.26 -17.77 21.16
CA ASN A 163 5.52 -19.10 21.70
C ASN A 163 4.35 -20.06 21.40
N VAL A 164 3.11 -19.56 21.33
CA VAL A 164 1.96 -20.38 20.88
C VAL A 164 2.06 -20.63 19.38
N CYS A 165 2.48 -19.63 18.61
CA CYS A 165 2.70 -19.78 17.16
C CYS A 165 3.86 -20.73 16.80
N ASP A 166 4.92 -20.81 17.60
CA ASP A 166 6.02 -21.77 17.39
C ASP A 166 5.60 -23.24 17.70
N ASN A 167 4.44 -23.44 18.32
CA ASN A 167 3.82 -24.76 18.56
C ASN A 167 2.78 -25.16 17.49
N VAL A 168 2.58 -24.36 16.42
CA VAL A 168 1.71 -24.75 15.31
C VAL A 168 2.37 -25.88 14.50
N PRO A 169 1.67 -27.01 14.24
CA PRO A 169 2.25 -28.13 13.50
C PRO A 169 2.65 -27.76 12.08
N ALA A 170 3.81 -28.24 11.64
CA ALA A 170 4.30 -28.07 10.28
C ALA A 170 4.26 -29.40 9.51
N GLY A 171 3.84 -29.35 8.23
CA GLY A 171 3.96 -30.47 7.29
C GLY A 171 5.35 -30.60 6.64
N GLY A 172 6.22 -29.62 6.87
CA GLY A 172 7.53 -29.49 6.23
C GLY A 172 8.41 -28.44 6.93
N SER A 173 9.33 -27.82 6.18
CA SER A 173 10.33 -26.86 6.69
C SER A 173 9.91 -25.39 6.56
N ALA A 174 8.91 -25.09 5.72
CA ALA A 174 8.43 -23.73 5.51
C ALA A 174 7.70 -23.16 6.74
N LYS A 175 7.99 -21.90 7.08
CA LYS A 175 7.46 -21.22 8.28
C LYS A 175 6.24 -20.36 7.96
N LEU A 176 5.36 -20.15 8.92
CA LEU A 176 4.26 -19.17 8.83
C LEU A 176 4.82 -17.74 8.71
N THR A 177 4.33 -16.95 7.75
CA THR A 177 4.77 -15.56 7.54
C THR A 177 4.06 -14.60 8.52
N ASN A 178 4.64 -14.47 9.70
CA ASN A 178 4.29 -13.49 10.75
C ASN A 178 2.77 -13.42 11.08
N PRO A 179 2.19 -14.46 11.71
CA PRO A 179 0.78 -14.44 12.15
C PRO A 179 0.45 -13.38 13.21
N LEU A 180 1.48 -12.76 13.81
CA LEU A 180 1.37 -11.69 14.81
C LEU A 180 1.27 -10.29 14.19
N GLY A 181 1.60 -10.13 12.90
CA GLY A 181 1.84 -8.83 12.29
C GLY A 181 0.64 -7.88 12.22
N GLY A 182 -0.57 -8.39 12.48
CA GLY A 182 -1.81 -7.62 12.50
C GLY A 182 -2.17 -7.02 13.86
N THR A 183 -1.57 -7.46 14.96
CA THR A 183 -2.01 -7.06 16.32
C THR A 183 -1.00 -6.15 17.03
N ALA A 184 -0.28 -5.34 16.27
CA ALA A 184 0.56 -4.28 16.80
C ALA A 184 -0.23 -2.96 16.81
N HIS A 185 -0.42 -2.39 18.00
CA HIS A 185 -1.01 -1.06 18.16
C HIS A 185 -0.14 -0.01 17.48
N GLN A 186 -0.73 0.72 16.52
CA GLN A 186 -0.06 1.80 15.81
C GLN A 186 0.17 3.01 16.73
N VAL A 187 1.15 3.84 16.36
CA VAL A 187 1.40 5.14 17.01
C VAL A 187 0.72 6.28 16.24
N ASP A 188 0.47 6.07 14.94
CA ASP A 188 0.00 7.04 13.96
C ASP A 188 -0.71 6.33 12.78
N GLY A 189 -1.46 7.09 11.97
CA GLY A 189 -2.43 6.53 11.03
C GLY A 189 -3.62 5.89 11.75
N ALA A 190 -4.38 5.06 11.04
CA ALA A 190 -5.42 4.22 11.64
C ALA A 190 -4.82 2.93 12.22
N ASP A 191 -5.29 2.46 13.38
CA ASP A 191 -4.77 1.22 14.00
C ASP A 191 -4.96 0.00 13.08
N SER A 192 -4.19 -1.07 13.32
CA SER A 192 -4.06 -2.22 12.44
C SER A 192 -5.38 -2.97 12.16
N ASP A 193 -6.39 -2.81 13.03
CA ASP A 193 -7.74 -3.36 12.90
C ASP A 193 -8.81 -2.35 12.47
N ASN A 194 -8.44 -1.09 12.18
CA ASN A 194 -9.40 0.00 11.96
C ASN A 194 -9.36 0.62 10.55
N VAL A 195 -9.16 -0.21 9.52
CA VAL A 195 -9.41 0.14 8.12
C VAL A 195 -10.28 -0.93 7.49
N PHE A 196 -11.47 -0.54 7.01
CA PHE A 196 -12.44 -1.46 6.44
C PHE A 196 -11.94 -2.13 5.16
N ILE A 197 -12.36 -3.38 4.97
CA ILE A 197 -12.30 -4.07 3.69
C ILE A 197 -13.60 -4.86 3.48
N ALA A 198 -14.08 -4.92 2.24
CA ALA A 198 -15.21 -5.77 1.86
C ALA A 198 -14.97 -7.23 2.29
N THR A 199 -16.04 -7.92 2.73
CA THR A 199 -15.98 -9.37 3.01
C THR A 199 -15.64 -10.13 1.72
N PRO A 200 -14.68 -11.08 1.73
CA PRO A 200 -14.29 -11.83 0.54
C PRO A 200 -15.42 -12.77 0.07
N ASP A 201 -15.40 -13.10 -1.22
CA ASP A 201 -16.31 -14.07 -1.81
C ASP A 201 -16.21 -15.45 -1.11
N SER A 202 -17.35 -16.13 -0.92
CA SER A 202 -17.39 -17.50 -0.37
C SER A 202 -16.81 -18.51 -1.35
N LEU A 203 -16.20 -19.57 -0.81
CA LEU A 203 -15.65 -20.73 -1.53
C LEU A 203 -16.60 -21.26 -2.61
N LEU A 204 -17.91 -21.30 -2.32
CA LEU A 204 -18.93 -21.87 -3.21
C LEU A 204 -19.62 -20.82 -4.12
N SER A 205 -19.13 -19.58 -4.13
CA SER A 205 -19.75 -18.51 -4.92
C SER A 205 -19.34 -18.53 -6.39
N GLU A 206 -20.30 -18.23 -7.27
CA GLU A 206 -20.07 -18.10 -8.72
C GLU A 206 -19.00 -17.04 -9.03
N ARG A 207 -18.91 -15.96 -8.24
CA ARG A 207 -17.90 -14.91 -8.46
C ARG A 207 -16.48 -15.37 -8.09
N LEU A 208 -16.30 -16.18 -7.04
CA LEU A 208 -14.99 -16.77 -6.77
C LEU A 208 -14.61 -17.79 -7.86
N ALA A 209 -15.56 -18.58 -8.37
CA ALA A 209 -15.33 -19.47 -9.51
C ALA A 209 -14.94 -18.70 -10.79
N ALA A 210 -15.57 -17.54 -11.05
CA ALA A 210 -15.19 -16.63 -12.13
C ALA A 210 -13.79 -16.01 -11.91
N GLN A 211 -13.44 -15.62 -10.69
CA GLN A 211 -12.10 -15.14 -10.36
C GLN A 211 -11.01 -16.23 -10.49
N GLN A 212 -11.29 -17.47 -10.08
CA GLN A 212 -10.38 -18.60 -10.32
C GLN A 212 -10.24 -18.87 -11.82
N THR A 213 -11.33 -18.78 -12.59
CA THR A 213 -11.32 -18.88 -14.06
C THR A 213 -10.40 -17.82 -14.67
N GLU A 214 -10.43 -16.57 -14.18
CA GLU A 214 -9.48 -15.51 -14.60
C GLU A 214 -8.04 -15.90 -14.29
N VAL A 215 -7.74 -16.41 -13.08
CA VAL A 215 -6.38 -16.80 -12.67
C VAL A 215 -5.84 -17.99 -13.50
N TYR A 216 -6.66 -18.97 -13.88
CA TYR A 216 -6.24 -20.02 -14.82
C TYR A 216 -5.97 -19.47 -16.23
N TRP A 217 -6.80 -18.56 -16.76
CA TRP A 217 -6.53 -17.91 -18.06
C TRP A 217 -5.27 -17.05 -18.01
N MET A 218 -5.04 -16.30 -16.92
CA MET A 218 -3.81 -15.56 -16.65
C MET A 218 -2.57 -16.47 -16.59
N ALA A 219 -2.72 -17.72 -16.17
CA ALA A 219 -1.66 -18.73 -16.17
C ALA A 219 -1.36 -19.24 -17.58
N LEU A 220 -2.40 -19.63 -18.34
CA LEU A 220 -2.26 -20.12 -19.71
C LEU A 220 -1.71 -19.04 -20.68
N ALA A 221 -2.04 -17.77 -20.46
CA ALA A 221 -1.61 -16.64 -21.30
C ALA A 221 -0.27 -15.99 -20.87
N ARG A 222 0.44 -16.54 -19.87
CA ARG A 222 1.64 -15.93 -19.25
C ARG A 222 2.67 -15.39 -20.23
N ASP A 223 3.02 -16.19 -21.23
CA ASP A 223 4.14 -15.90 -22.12
C ASP A 223 3.76 -15.04 -23.35
N ILE A 224 2.46 -14.75 -23.54
CA ILE A 224 1.94 -14.00 -24.69
C ILE A 224 2.19 -12.49 -24.52
N PRO A 225 2.85 -11.81 -25.48
CA PRO A 225 3.04 -10.36 -25.41
C PRO A 225 1.72 -9.58 -25.43
N PHE A 226 1.59 -8.56 -24.58
CA PHE A 226 0.38 -7.71 -24.49
C PHE A 226 0.02 -7.04 -25.83
N SER A 227 1.03 -6.73 -26.65
CA SER A 227 0.89 -6.25 -28.03
C SER A 227 0.10 -7.19 -28.95
N GLN A 228 0.07 -8.49 -28.65
CA GLN A 228 -0.58 -9.53 -29.45
C GLN A 228 -1.97 -9.91 -28.92
N PHE A 229 -2.38 -9.44 -27.73
CA PHE A 229 -3.66 -9.81 -27.10
C PHE A 229 -4.89 -9.56 -27.99
N ALA A 230 -4.82 -8.55 -28.87
CA ALA A 230 -5.88 -8.19 -29.82
C ALA A 230 -6.05 -9.16 -31.00
N THR A 231 -5.14 -10.13 -31.17
CA THR A 231 -5.03 -10.98 -32.36
C THR A 231 -4.71 -12.44 -32.06
N ASP A 232 -4.16 -12.74 -30.88
CA ASP A 232 -3.94 -14.12 -30.45
C ASP A 232 -5.25 -14.85 -30.15
N ASP A 233 -5.29 -16.15 -30.45
CA ASP A 233 -6.48 -16.98 -30.29
C ASP A 233 -6.77 -17.32 -28.83
N LEU A 234 -5.75 -17.52 -28.00
CA LEU A 234 -5.91 -17.86 -26.59
C LEU A 234 -6.44 -16.67 -25.78
N THR A 235 -5.91 -15.46 -26.00
CA THR A 235 -6.36 -14.24 -25.31
C THR A 235 -7.77 -13.83 -25.76
N ARG A 236 -8.10 -14.03 -27.04
CA ARG A 236 -9.46 -13.84 -27.55
C ARG A 236 -10.45 -14.80 -26.90
N LEU A 237 -10.12 -16.10 -26.84
CA LEU A 237 -10.97 -17.11 -26.19
C LEU A 237 -11.06 -16.92 -24.68
N ALA A 238 -10.00 -16.47 -24.01
CA ALA A 238 -10.01 -16.11 -22.59
C ALA A 238 -10.99 -14.94 -22.32
N ALA A 239 -10.94 -13.89 -23.13
CA ALA A 239 -11.84 -12.74 -23.01
C ALA A 239 -13.31 -13.12 -23.29
N GLU A 240 -13.57 -13.99 -24.25
CA GLU A 240 -14.92 -14.52 -24.53
C GLU A 240 -15.43 -15.41 -23.37
N ASN A 241 -14.62 -16.36 -22.90
CA ASN A 241 -14.96 -17.29 -21.82
C ASN A 241 -15.22 -16.57 -20.49
N LEU A 242 -14.45 -15.53 -20.18
CA LEU A 242 -14.67 -14.66 -19.01
C LEU A 242 -15.84 -13.68 -19.23
N GLY A 243 -15.95 -13.08 -20.41
CA GLY A 243 -17.01 -12.12 -20.74
C GLY A 243 -18.41 -12.72 -20.65
N ASN A 244 -18.54 -13.99 -21.06
CA ASN A 244 -19.78 -14.78 -21.04
C ASN A 244 -20.14 -15.35 -19.64
N ASN A 245 -19.28 -15.18 -18.63
CA ASN A 245 -19.60 -15.59 -17.25
C ASN A 245 -20.38 -14.46 -16.54
N GLU A 246 -21.65 -14.70 -16.22
CA GLU A 246 -22.55 -13.73 -15.57
C GLU A 246 -22.01 -13.22 -14.22
N ALA A 247 -21.23 -14.02 -13.50
CA ALA A 247 -20.63 -13.64 -12.22
C ALA A 247 -19.29 -12.90 -12.35
N PHE A 248 -18.72 -12.78 -13.55
CA PHE A 248 -17.50 -12.00 -13.81
C PHE A 248 -17.82 -10.50 -13.91
N ASN A 249 -18.33 -9.93 -12.82
CA ASN A 249 -18.83 -8.55 -12.71
C ASN A 249 -18.53 -7.92 -11.35
N GLY A 250 -18.48 -6.58 -11.31
CA GLY A 250 -17.93 -5.83 -10.18
C GLY A 250 -16.40 -5.88 -10.17
N LEU A 251 -15.78 -5.78 -8.98
CA LEU A 251 -14.32 -5.94 -8.78
C LEU A 251 -13.45 -5.10 -9.74
N ASN A 252 -13.91 -3.90 -10.11
CA ASN A 252 -13.26 -3.03 -11.09
C ASN A 252 -12.91 -3.76 -12.41
N ILE A 253 -13.76 -4.69 -12.87
CA ILE A 253 -13.61 -5.41 -14.14
C ILE A 253 -14.07 -4.48 -15.28
N PRO A 254 -13.15 -4.00 -16.15
CA PRO A 254 -13.54 -3.18 -17.28
C PRO A 254 -14.30 -4.01 -18.31
N ARG A 255 -15.37 -3.42 -18.88
CA ARG A 255 -16.09 -3.97 -20.03
C ARG A 255 -16.37 -2.86 -21.05
N THR A 256 -16.35 -3.22 -22.33
CA THR A 256 -16.60 -2.31 -23.45
C THR A 256 -18.01 -2.56 -24.01
N LYS A 257 -18.79 -1.49 -24.23
CA LYS A 257 -20.12 -1.59 -24.87
C LYS A 257 -20.02 -2.15 -26.30
N VAL A 258 -21.04 -2.90 -26.71
CA VAL A 258 -21.14 -3.49 -28.05
C VAL A 258 -22.31 -2.87 -28.81
N GLY A 259 -22.11 -2.51 -30.07
CA GLY A 259 -23.15 -1.93 -30.93
C GLY A 259 -23.30 -0.40 -30.86
N ASN A 260 -24.29 0.11 -31.60
CA ASN A 260 -24.55 1.54 -31.82
C ASN A 260 -25.97 1.96 -31.34
N GLY A 261 -26.57 1.23 -30.40
CA GLY A 261 -27.97 1.40 -29.98
C GLY A 261 -28.23 1.16 -28.50
N ASP A 262 -29.50 1.13 -28.09
CA ASP A 262 -29.96 1.09 -26.69
C ASP A 262 -29.69 -0.24 -25.95
N ASP A 263 -29.13 -1.24 -26.63
CA ASP A 263 -28.77 -2.52 -26.04
C ASP A 263 -27.57 -2.37 -25.09
N ASN A 264 -27.75 -2.66 -23.79
CA ASN A 264 -26.68 -2.58 -22.79
C ASN A 264 -25.71 -3.78 -22.81
N GLU A 265 -25.43 -4.33 -24.00
CA GLU A 265 -24.49 -5.44 -24.16
C GLU A 265 -23.04 -4.96 -23.92
N THR A 266 -22.28 -5.72 -23.13
CA THR A 266 -20.90 -5.38 -22.78
C THR A 266 -19.98 -6.60 -22.77
N LYS A 267 -18.88 -6.51 -23.53
CA LYS A 267 -17.85 -7.55 -23.65
C LYS A 267 -16.61 -7.23 -22.83
N VAL A 268 -15.82 -8.24 -22.50
CA VAL A 268 -14.40 -8.05 -22.20
C VAL A 268 -13.66 -7.96 -23.53
N ASP A 269 -13.06 -6.81 -23.82
CA ASP A 269 -12.19 -6.66 -24.99
C ASP A 269 -10.76 -7.19 -24.71
N PRO A 270 -10.18 -8.03 -25.59
CA PRO A 270 -8.85 -8.60 -25.37
C PRO A 270 -7.72 -7.58 -25.22
N ALA A 271 -7.77 -6.45 -25.94
CA ALA A 271 -6.69 -5.47 -25.95
C ALA A 271 -6.79 -4.47 -24.78
N THR A 272 -8.02 -4.02 -24.49
CA THR A 272 -8.29 -2.87 -23.61
C THR A 272 -8.90 -3.25 -22.26
N ASN A 273 -9.38 -4.49 -22.07
CA ASN A 273 -10.06 -4.90 -20.84
C ASN A 273 -9.47 -6.15 -20.18
N LEU A 274 -9.06 -7.15 -20.96
CA LEU A 274 -8.57 -8.44 -20.44
C LEU A 274 -7.41 -8.21 -19.46
N PHE A 275 -7.57 -8.76 -18.24
CA PHE A 275 -6.61 -8.65 -17.13
C PHE A 275 -6.28 -7.21 -16.68
N ARG A 276 -7.13 -6.21 -16.97
CA ARG A 276 -6.98 -4.81 -16.47
C ARG A 276 -7.96 -4.48 -15.34
N THR A 277 -7.83 -3.30 -14.74
CA THR A 277 -8.90 -2.65 -13.94
C THR A 277 -9.55 -1.51 -14.72
N ASP A 278 -10.75 -1.08 -14.30
CA ASP A 278 -11.46 0.09 -14.85
C ASP A 278 -11.07 1.43 -14.21
N TRP A 279 -10.08 1.43 -13.30
CA TRP A 279 -9.57 2.62 -12.63
C TRP A 279 -9.08 3.69 -13.64
N PRO A 280 -9.15 5.00 -13.31
CA PRO A 280 -8.81 6.08 -14.24
C PRO A 280 -7.47 5.87 -14.96
N GLY A 281 -7.53 5.76 -16.29
CA GLY A 281 -6.37 5.61 -17.17
C GLY A 281 -5.83 4.18 -17.35
N VAL A 282 -6.25 3.17 -16.58
CA VAL A 282 -5.67 1.81 -16.66
C VAL A 282 -6.03 1.09 -17.96
N THR A 283 -7.24 1.30 -18.49
CA THR A 283 -7.67 0.78 -19.81
C THR A 283 -7.11 1.56 -21.00
N THR A 284 -6.51 2.74 -20.77
CA THR A 284 -5.97 3.63 -21.81
C THR A 284 -4.61 3.14 -22.31
N GLY A 285 -4.45 2.97 -23.62
CA GLY A 285 -3.17 2.64 -24.25
C GLY A 285 -2.53 1.35 -23.71
N PRO A 286 -1.19 1.31 -23.53
CA PRO A 286 -0.47 0.10 -23.15
C PRO A 286 -0.90 -0.48 -21.80
N MET A 287 -0.83 -1.81 -21.67
CA MET A 287 -1.05 -2.55 -20.42
C MET A 287 -0.07 -2.12 -19.33
N VAL A 288 1.21 -1.97 -19.68
CA VAL A 288 2.29 -1.67 -18.74
C VAL A 288 2.39 -0.15 -18.55
N SER A 289 2.47 0.28 -17.29
CA SER A 289 2.74 1.66 -16.89
C SER A 289 4.06 2.16 -17.48
N GLN A 290 4.09 3.39 -17.96
CA GLN A 290 5.34 4.04 -18.37
C GLN A 290 6.39 4.08 -17.24
N PHE A 291 5.98 4.22 -15.98
CA PHE A 291 6.88 4.17 -14.82
C PHE A 291 7.58 2.82 -14.59
N LEU A 292 7.19 1.77 -15.33
CA LEU A 292 7.85 0.46 -15.32
C LEU A 292 8.66 0.18 -16.61
N LEU A 293 8.71 1.13 -17.55
CA LEU A 293 9.43 1.03 -18.83
C LEU A 293 10.42 2.20 -19.07
N SER A 294 10.18 3.39 -18.53
CA SER A 294 11.11 4.52 -18.58
C SER A 294 12.39 4.25 -17.79
N ASP A 295 13.50 4.84 -18.24
CA ASP A 295 14.72 4.90 -17.45
C ASP A 295 14.50 5.75 -16.20
N PHE A 296 15.22 5.45 -15.12
CA PHE A 296 15.22 6.25 -13.90
C PHE A 296 16.64 6.48 -13.40
N GLU A 297 16.90 7.68 -12.86
CA GLU A 297 18.16 8.03 -12.22
C GLU A 297 18.07 7.71 -10.72
N TYR A 298 19.09 7.05 -10.16
CA TYR A 298 19.24 6.87 -8.72
C TYR A 298 20.71 7.07 -8.32
N ASP A 299 20.98 8.03 -7.41
CA ASP A 299 22.34 8.45 -7.02
C ASP A 299 23.26 8.75 -8.23
N SER A 300 22.69 9.35 -9.29
CA SER A 300 23.31 9.59 -10.61
C SER A 300 23.86 8.33 -11.31
N ILE A 301 23.17 7.21 -11.11
CA ILE A 301 23.24 6.00 -11.92
C ILE A 301 21.98 5.94 -12.79
N ASP A 302 22.15 5.97 -14.11
CA ASP A 302 21.08 5.69 -15.07
C ASP A 302 20.71 4.20 -15.02
N VAL A 303 19.44 3.88 -14.77
CA VAL A 303 18.96 2.49 -14.70
C VAL A 303 17.90 2.22 -15.76
N GLU A 304 18.28 1.40 -16.76
CA GLU A 304 17.33 0.83 -17.72
C GLU A 304 16.57 -0.34 -17.09
N PRO A 305 15.21 -0.33 -17.06
CA PRO A 305 14.41 -1.30 -16.29
C PRO A 305 14.28 -2.70 -16.95
N LYS A 306 15.41 -3.29 -17.36
CA LYS A 306 15.48 -4.69 -17.79
C LYS A 306 15.66 -5.61 -16.59
N ALA A 307 14.60 -6.31 -16.21
CA ALA A 307 14.62 -7.29 -15.11
C ALA A 307 14.95 -8.71 -15.64
N ALA A 308 15.58 -9.55 -14.82
CA ALA A 308 15.72 -10.98 -15.09
C ALA A 308 14.37 -11.69 -14.82
N PRO A 309 13.67 -12.24 -15.84
CA PRO A 309 12.33 -12.78 -15.66
C PRO A 309 12.34 -14.20 -15.06
N LEU A 310 11.17 -14.64 -14.59
CA LEU A 310 10.85 -16.07 -14.40
C LEU A 310 11.03 -16.79 -15.74
N ALA A 311 11.57 -18.01 -15.73
CA ALA A 311 11.88 -18.75 -16.95
C ALA A 311 10.66 -18.90 -17.89
N PRO A 312 10.78 -18.55 -19.19
CA PRO A 312 9.65 -18.57 -20.13
C PRO A 312 9.18 -20.00 -20.42
N GLY A 313 7.87 -20.19 -20.48
CA GLY A 313 7.26 -21.50 -20.72
C GLY A 313 7.49 -22.55 -19.63
N VAL A 314 7.96 -22.18 -18.44
CA VAL A 314 8.10 -23.06 -17.27
C VAL A 314 7.06 -22.70 -16.22
N ASP A 315 6.21 -23.66 -15.84
CA ASP A 315 5.29 -23.54 -14.71
C ASP A 315 5.46 -24.74 -13.77
N TYR A 316 5.03 -24.56 -12.51
CA TYR A 316 5.25 -25.47 -11.39
C TYR A 316 3.91 -25.92 -10.78
N MET A 317 3.95 -26.92 -9.89
CA MET A 317 2.76 -27.47 -9.20
C MET A 317 1.69 -28.04 -10.15
N THR A 318 2.09 -28.39 -11.38
CA THR A 318 1.27 -28.99 -12.43
C THR A 318 1.01 -30.49 -12.20
N SER A 319 1.83 -31.15 -11.39
CA SER A 319 1.64 -32.52 -10.91
C SER A 319 1.16 -32.54 -9.46
N PHE A 320 0.40 -33.57 -9.07
CA PHE A 320 -0.29 -33.59 -7.78
C PHE A 320 0.65 -33.72 -6.57
N GLN A 321 1.70 -34.55 -6.65
CA GLN A 321 2.64 -34.70 -5.54
C GLN A 321 3.44 -33.41 -5.27
N PRO A 322 4.09 -32.75 -6.27
CA PRO A 322 4.71 -31.43 -6.07
C PRO A 322 3.75 -30.35 -5.53
N TRP A 323 2.48 -30.35 -5.97
CA TRP A 323 1.47 -29.46 -5.40
C TRP A 323 1.24 -29.71 -3.90
N LEU A 324 1.12 -30.99 -3.50
CA LEU A 324 0.92 -31.41 -2.12
C LEU A 324 2.15 -31.15 -1.25
N ASP A 325 3.35 -31.32 -1.80
CA ASP A 325 4.62 -31.01 -1.12
C ASP A 325 4.75 -29.49 -0.86
N VAL A 326 4.27 -28.65 -1.79
CA VAL A 326 4.15 -27.20 -1.56
C VAL A 326 3.05 -26.87 -0.53
N GLN A 327 1.90 -27.56 -0.52
CA GLN A 327 0.86 -27.33 0.50
C GLN A 327 1.35 -27.69 1.90
N ASN A 328 2.09 -28.80 2.05
CA ASN A 328 2.74 -29.18 3.31
C ASN A 328 3.92 -28.27 3.69
N GLY A 329 4.44 -27.45 2.78
CA GLY A 329 5.65 -26.65 3.01
C GLY A 329 6.94 -27.48 3.04
N ALA A 330 6.95 -28.61 2.33
CA ALA A 330 8.04 -29.59 2.26
C ALA A 330 8.83 -29.57 0.94
N SER A 331 8.33 -28.89 -0.10
CA SER A 331 9.01 -28.74 -1.40
C SER A 331 10.37 -28.05 -1.27
N ASP A 332 11.39 -28.61 -1.92
CA ASP A 332 12.76 -28.10 -2.07
C ASP A 332 13.06 -27.56 -3.48
N VAL A 333 12.05 -27.52 -4.36
CA VAL A 333 12.20 -27.06 -5.75
C VAL A 333 12.39 -25.54 -5.81
N ASP A 334 13.51 -25.11 -6.40
CA ASP A 334 13.82 -23.69 -6.64
C ASP A 334 13.09 -23.12 -7.88
N THR A 335 12.73 -21.83 -7.82
CA THR A 335 12.20 -21.10 -8.98
C THR A 335 13.31 -20.66 -9.91
N ILE A 336 13.27 -21.13 -11.17
CA ILE A 336 14.22 -20.77 -12.21
C ILE A 336 13.99 -19.32 -12.68
N ILE A 337 15.05 -18.51 -12.63
CA ILE A 337 15.12 -17.12 -13.10
C ILE A 337 16.10 -17.04 -14.27
N ASP A 338 15.69 -16.48 -15.39
CA ASP A 338 16.55 -16.23 -16.55
C ASP A 338 17.41 -14.98 -16.31
N LYS A 339 18.56 -15.19 -15.64
CA LYS A 339 19.54 -14.15 -15.34
C LYS A 339 20.42 -13.78 -16.53
N GLU A 340 20.45 -14.61 -17.57
CA GLU A 340 21.25 -14.38 -18.78
C GLU A 340 20.51 -13.47 -19.77
N ASN A 341 19.18 -13.46 -19.72
CA ASN A 341 18.31 -12.65 -20.55
C ASN A 341 17.45 -11.65 -19.74
N PRO A 342 18.03 -10.55 -19.20
CA PRO A 342 17.23 -9.42 -18.76
C PRO A 342 16.31 -8.90 -19.87
N ARG A 343 15.08 -8.53 -19.52
CA ARG A 343 14.02 -8.07 -20.43
C ARG A 343 13.19 -6.94 -19.83
N PHE A 344 12.60 -6.13 -20.71
CA PHE A 344 11.47 -5.27 -20.38
C PHE A 344 10.19 -6.08 -20.18
N ILE A 345 9.26 -5.48 -19.44
CA ILE A 345 7.92 -6.02 -19.22
C ILE A 345 7.10 -5.95 -20.51
N ARG A 346 6.59 -7.10 -20.96
CA ARG A 346 5.80 -7.26 -22.19
C ARG A 346 4.71 -8.31 -22.08
N ASN A 347 4.77 -9.23 -21.12
CA ASN A 347 3.78 -10.29 -20.93
C ASN A 347 3.44 -10.51 -19.44
N GLY A 348 2.47 -11.40 -19.19
CA GLY A 348 2.01 -11.74 -17.84
C GLY A 348 3.10 -12.36 -16.96
N ARG A 349 4.04 -13.11 -17.55
CA ARG A 349 5.19 -13.69 -16.83
C ARG A 349 6.17 -12.62 -16.35
N ASP A 350 6.40 -11.55 -17.11
CA ASP A 350 7.23 -10.43 -16.65
C ASP A 350 6.57 -9.68 -15.49
N LEU A 351 5.26 -9.43 -15.55
CA LEU A 351 4.52 -8.83 -14.43
C LEU A 351 4.56 -9.73 -13.18
N ALA A 352 4.40 -11.04 -13.35
CA ALA A 352 4.60 -12.01 -12.28
C ALA A 352 6.04 -12.01 -11.75
N SER A 353 7.04 -11.71 -12.60
CA SER A 353 8.45 -11.64 -12.22
C SER A 353 8.74 -10.42 -11.35
N ILE A 354 8.27 -9.22 -11.73
CA ILE A 354 8.37 -8.02 -10.89
C ILE A 354 7.64 -8.25 -9.57
N ALA A 355 6.38 -8.68 -9.62
CA ALA A 355 5.55 -8.92 -8.45
C ALA A 355 6.04 -10.08 -7.55
N PHE A 356 7.06 -10.85 -7.98
CA PHE A 356 7.74 -11.89 -7.21
C PHE A 356 9.11 -11.44 -6.65
N ARG A 357 9.69 -10.38 -7.21
CA ARG A 357 11.07 -9.90 -6.96
C ARG A 357 11.15 -8.52 -6.31
N ASP A 358 10.03 -7.81 -6.22
CA ASP A 358 9.89 -6.51 -5.56
C ASP A 358 10.21 -6.54 -4.06
N LEU A 359 10.36 -5.34 -3.48
CA LEU A 359 10.53 -5.12 -2.04
C LEU A 359 9.73 -3.89 -1.61
N LEU A 360 8.49 -4.13 -1.18
CA LEU A 360 7.55 -3.11 -0.68
C LEU A 360 7.28 -1.97 -1.67
N TYR A 361 8.04 -0.88 -1.58
CA TYR A 361 7.81 0.38 -2.31
C TYR A 361 8.66 0.54 -3.58
N THR A 362 9.41 -0.48 -3.99
CA THR A 362 10.37 -0.40 -5.11
C THR A 362 9.82 0.19 -6.40
N GLU A 363 8.58 -0.12 -6.77
CA GLU A 363 7.93 0.29 -8.01
C GLU A 363 7.39 1.73 -7.91
N ALA A 364 6.78 2.09 -6.77
CA ALA A 364 6.35 3.45 -6.49
C ALA A 364 7.55 4.40 -6.32
N PHE A 365 8.67 3.93 -5.79
CA PHE A 365 9.90 4.71 -5.67
C PHE A 365 10.52 5.02 -7.04
N ARG A 366 10.53 4.06 -7.99
CA ARG A 366 10.91 4.36 -9.39
C ARG A 366 9.97 5.40 -10.00
N ALA A 367 8.66 5.29 -9.80
CA ALA A 367 7.69 6.28 -10.27
C ALA A 367 7.95 7.68 -9.67
N ALA A 368 8.26 7.76 -8.37
CA ALA A 368 8.63 9.01 -7.71
C ALA A 368 9.91 9.63 -8.29
N LEU A 369 10.97 8.83 -8.49
CA LEU A 369 12.22 9.29 -9.11
C LEU A 369 11.98 9.87 -10.52
N ILE A 370 11.22 9.15 -11.35
CA ILE A 370 10.85 9.60 -12.71
C ILE A 370 10.07 10.92 -12.65
N LEU A 371 9.09 11.05 -11.75
CA LEU A 371 8.35 12.30 -11.54
C LEU A 371 9.24 13.47 -11.06
N PHE A 372 10.28 13.20 -10.26
CA PHE A 372 11.26 14.23 -9.87
C PHE A 372 12.15 14.65 -11.07
N THR A 373 12.69 13.68 -11.83
CA THR A 373 13.51 13.96 -13.03
C THR A 373 12.72 14.72 -14.11
N GLN A 374 11.41 14.45 -14.23
CA GLN A 374 10.49 15.15 -15.14
C GLN A 374 9.99 16.50 -14.58
N GLY A 375 10.31 16.85 -13.33
CA GLY A 375 9.84 18.08 -12.68
C GLY A 375 8.34 18.12 -12.37
N ALA A 376 7.65 16.98 -12.44
CA ALA A 376 6.23 16.83 -12.09
C ALA A 376 6.03 16.74 -10.57
N LEU A 377 7.04 16.22 -9.84
CA LEU A 377 7.21 16.39 -8.41
C LEU A 377 8.50 17.18 -8.15
N GLY A 378 8.58 17.90 -7.03
CA GLY A 378 9.73 18.74 -6.72
C GLY A 378 9.49 19.65 -5.52
N GLY A 379 10.12 20.83 -5.53
CA GLY A 379 9.90 21.87 -4.52
C GLY A 379 8.84 22.92 -4.89
N SER A 380 8.18 22.79 -6.06
CA SER A 380 7.19 23.75 -6.57
C SER A 380 5.82 23.08 -6.75
N ILE A 381 5.36 22.38 -5.71
CA ILE A 381 4.06 21.69 -5.66
C ILE A 381 3.19 22.25 -4.53
N GLY A 382 1.88 22.09 -4.63
CA GLY A 382 0.93 22.60 -3.64
C GLY A 382 1.10 24.12 -3.44
N PRO A 383 1.16 24.63 -2.20
CA PRO A 383 1.41 26.05 -1.92
C PRO A 383 2.68 26.62 -2.58
N TYR A 384 3.67 25.77 -2.90
CA TYR A 384 4.90 26.22 -3.53
C TYR A 384 4.83 26.32 -5.07
N GLU A 385 3.72 25.93 -5.72
CA GLU A 385 3.52 26.20 -7.16
C GLU A 385 3.28 27.72 -7.42
N GLU A 386 2.68 28.44 -6.46
CA GLU A 386 2.48 29.90 -6.53
C GLU A 386 3.65 30.74 -5.96
N ALA A 387 4.68 30.10 -5.41
CA ALA A 387 5.70 30.76 -4.59
C ALA A 387 6.88 31.34 -5.40
N GLU A 388 6.82 32.63 -5.76
CA GLU A 388 7.91 33.34 -6.48
C GLU A 388 9.27 33.40 -5.75
N ARG A 389 9.35 33.02 -4.48
CA ARG A 389 10.50 33.29 -3.57
C ARG A 389 10.90 32.13 -2.64
N GLN A 390 10.19 30.99 -2.70
CA GLN A 390 10.34 29.87 -1.77
C GLN A 390 10.12 28.54 -2.51
N GLN A 391 10.59 27.43 -1.96
CA GLN A 391 10.31 26.09 -2.45
C GLN A 391 10.19 25.12 -1.28
N GLY A 392 9.38 24.07 -1.43
CA GLY A 392 9.22 22.99 -0.46
C GLY A 392 10.42 22.06 -0.40
N PHE A 393 10.58 21.39 0.76
CA PHE A 393 11.62 20.39 0.99
C PHE A 393 11.26 19.46 2.14
N ALA A 394 11.45 19.91 3.39
CA ALA A 394 11.08 19.15 4.59
C ALA A 394 9.56 19.01 4.76
N THR A 395 8.82 19.93 4.15
CA THR A 395 7.37 19.94 3.93
C THR A 395 7.11 20.32 2.47
N PHE A 396 6.07 19.74 1.85
CA PHE A 396 5.71 19.88 0.42
C PHE A 396 6.90 19.83 -0.57
N GLY A 397 7.85 18.92 -0.32
CA GLY A 397 8.99 18.68 -1.20
C GLY A 397 9.59 17.29 -1.02
N ALA A 398 10.72 17.00 -1.69
CA ALA A 398 11.20 15.63 -1.89
C ALA A 398 11.33 14.76 -0.60
N PRO A 399 11.96 15.23 0.50
CA PRO A 399 11.92 14.51 1.78
C PRO A 399 10.52 14.16 2.29
N HIS A 400 9.59 15.12 2.28
CA HIS A 400 8.22 14.94 2.74
C HIS A 400 7.50 13.90 1.87
N ILE A 401 7.53 14.07 0.55
CA ILE A 401 6.92 13.17 -0.44
C ILE A 401 7.41 11.73 -0.24
N LEU A 402 8.73 11.52 -0.15
CA LEU A 402 9.32 10.18 -0.08
C LEU A 402 9.07 9.50 1.28
N THR A 403 9.04 10.25 2.38
CA THR A 403 8.76 9.70 3.72
C THR A 403 7.27 9.43 3.92
N ALA A 404 6.39 10.32 3.44
CA ALA A 404 4.95 10.09 3.43
C ALA A 404 4.61 8.87 2.56
N MET A 405 5.13 8.81 1.32
CA MET A 405 4.97 7.62 0.45
C MET A 405 5.47 6.35 1.15
N GLY A 406 6.72 6.33 1.64
CA GLY A 406 7.31 5.14 2.26
C GLY A 406 6.57 4.65 3.53
N SER A 407 5.85 5.53 4.22
CA SER A 407 5.07 5.21 5.44
C SER A 407 3.57 4.98 5.18
N ALA A 408 3.03 5.41 4.04
CA ALA A 408 1.59 5.43 3.74
C ALA A 408 0.87 4.09 3.94
N SER A 409 1.54 2.96 3.67
CA SER A 409 1.00 1.61 3.83
C SER A 409 0.93 1.12 5.30
N SER A 410 1.36 1.93 6.26
CA SER A 410 1.36 1.60 7.69
C SER A 410 2.10 0.29 8.04
N SER A 411 3.22 0.05 7.32
CA SER A 411 3.99 -1.22 7.33
C SER A 411 3.16 -2.46 6.92
N THR A 412 2.14 -2.27 6.08
CA THR A 412 1.16 -3.29 5.62
C THR A 412 0.31 -3.95 6.71
N ARG A 413 0.33 -3.47 7.96
CA ARG A 413 -0.25 -4.17 9.12
C ARG A 413 -1.75 -4.46 8.99
N HIS A 414 -2.51 -3.58 8.32
CA HIS A 414 -3.93 -3.79 8.01
C HIS A 414 -4.19 -5.09 7.23
N ALA A 415 -3.37 -5.43 6.22
CA ALA A 415 -3.48 -6.71 5.53
C ALA A 415 -3.18 -7.88 6.46
N TRP A 416 -2.26 -7.74 7.41
CA TRP A 416 -1.89 -8.84 8.30
C TRP A 416 -3.02 -9.13 9.30
N TYR A 417 -3.71 -8.10 9.80
CA TYR A 417 -4.92 -8.26 10.61
C TYR A 417 -6.06 -8.90 9.79
N GLN A 418 -6.36 -8.34 8.62
CA GLN A 418 -7.41 -8.83 7.73
C GLN A 418 -7.12 -10.27 7.25
N LYS A 419 -5.86 -10.65 7.02
CA LYS A 419 -5.44 -12.02 6.71
C LYS A 419 -5.67 -12.98 7.86
N TRP A 420 -5.00 -12.72 8.98
CA TRP A 420 -4.85 -13.70 10.06
C TRP A 420 -6.02 -13.62 11.03
N GLN A 421 -6.26 -12.46 11.65
CA GLN A 421 -7.30 -12.28 12.65
C GLN A 421 -8.71 -12.29 12.05
N VAL A 422 -8.92 -11.79 10.82
CA VAL A 422 -10.26 -11.76 10.20
C VAL A 422 -10.53 -12.95 9.27
N HIS A 423 -10.01 -12.94 8.03
CA HIS A 423 -10.61 -13.68 6.92
C HIS A 423 -10.05 -15.08 6.64
N ARG A 424 -8.78 -15.35 6.96
CA ARG A 424 -8.09 -16.65 6.79
C ARG A 424 -8.27 -17.35 5.43
N MET A 425 -8.60 -16.60 4.37
CA MET A 425 -8.97 -17.11 3.04
C MET A 425 -7.89 -18.02 2.39
N LEU A 426 -8.26 -19.18 1.82
CA LEU A 426 -7.38 -20.09 1.06
C LEU A 426 -6.73 -19.40 -0.15
N ARG A 427 -5.76 -20.06 -0.79
CA ARG A 427 -5.03 -19.55 -1.98
C ARG A 427 -5.60 -20.10 -3.31
N PRO A 428 -5.40 -19.42 -4.46
CA PRO A 428 -5.82 -19.93 -5.78
C PRO A 428 -5.21 -21.30 -6.14
N GLU A 429 -3.99 -21.59 -5.67
CA GLU A 429 -3.36 -22.91 -5.80
C GLU A 429 -4.11 -23.99 -5.01
N ALA A 430 -4.64 -23.66 -3.83
CA ALA A 430 -5.40 -24.57 -2.98
C ALA A 430 -6.79 -24.83 -3.59
N TYR A 431 -7.46 -23.77 -4.08
CA TYR A 431 -8.71 -23.90 -4.84
C TYR A 431 -8.52 -24.78 -6.09
N GLY A 432 -7.40 -24.64 -6.81
CA GLY A 432 -7.06 -25.52 -7.93
C GLY A 432 -6.92 -27.00 -7.52
N GLY A 433 -6.45 -27.26 -6.30
CA GLY A 433 -6.47 -28.60 -5.69
C GLY A 433 -7.88 -29.12 -5.41
N LEU A 434 -8.82 -28.26 -4.99
CA LEU A 434 -10.23 -28.63 -4.80
C LEU A 434 -10.93 -28.94 -6.14
N VAL A 435 -10.66 -28.14 -7.19
CA VAL A 435 -11.13 -28.39 -8.57
C VAL A 435 -10.62 -29.74 -9.06
N HIS A 436 -9.30 -29.99 -8.97
CA HIS A 436 -8.71 -31.25 -9.39
C HIS A 436 -9.26 -32.46 -8.60
N ASN A 437 -9.29 -32.41 -7.27
CA ASN A 437 -9.82 -33.52 -6.46
C ASN A 437 -11.29 -33.83 -6.75
N THR A 438 -12.09 -32.80 -7.06
CA THR A 438 -13.52 -32.94 -7.39
C THR A 438 -13.70 -33.58 -8.77
N LEU A 439 -12.97 -33.11 -9.78
CA LEU A 439 -13.01 -33.68 -11.15
C LEU A 439 -12.49 -35.12 -11.20
N MET A 440 -11.43 -35.43 -10.44
CA MET A 440 -10.88 -36.78 -10.28
C MET A 440 -11.72 -37.69 -9.35
N LYS A 441 -12.77 -37.14 -8.71
CA LYS A 441 -13.67 -37.85 -7.77
C LYS A 441 -12.95 -38.45 -6.55
N ASN A 442 -11.82 -37.84 -6.17
CA ASN A 442 -11.05 -38.18 -4.97
C ASN A 442 -11.72 -37.65 -3.71
N VAL A 443 -12.02 -36.34 -3.71
CA VAL A 443 -12.75 -35.62 -2.67
C VAL A 443 -13.64 -34.61 -3.38
N ILE A 444 -14.95 -34.73 -3.21
CA ILE A 444 -15.93 -33.88 -3.91
C ILE A 444 -16.20 -32.64 -3.07
N THR A 445 -15.75 -31.48 -3.55
CA THR A 445 -16.19 -30.17 -3.05
C THR A 445 -17.30 -29.66 -3.97
N PRO A 446 -18.44 -29.15 -3.47
CA PRO A 446 -19.57 -28.71 -4.29
C PRO A 446 -19.32 -27.34 -4.94
N LEU A 447 -18.20 -27.19 -5.64
CA LEU A 447 -17.82 -25.96 -6.35
C LEU A 447 -18.80 -25.69 -7.52
N PRO A 448 -18.96 -24.43 -7.95
CA PRO A 448 -19.85 -24.07 -9.05
C PRO A 448 -19.64 -24.84 -10.36
N ASP A 449 -20.75 -25.17 -11.02
CA ASP A 449 -20.74 -25.76 -12.37
C ASP A 449 -20.09 -24.83 -13.41
N SER A 450 -20.10 -23.51 -13.18
CA SER A 450 -19.45 -22.49 -14.03
C SER A 450 -17.93 -22.66 -14.15
N ILE A 451 -17.29 -23.35 -13.19
CA ILE A 451 -15.88 -23.78 -13.30
C ILE A 451 -15.77 -25.29 -13.54
N LEU A 452 -16.55 -26.14 -12.85
CA LEU A 452 -16.46 -27.59 -12.99
C LEU A 452 -16.89 -28.12 -14.37
N ARG A 453 -17.66 -27.35 -15.15
CA ARG A 453 -18.08 -27.70 -16.53
C ARG A 453 -17.52 -26.76 -17.59
N ASN A 454 -16.57 -25.89 -17.24
CA ASN A 454 -15.91 -25.01 -18.21
C ASN A 454 -14.89 -25.80 -19.05
N THR A 455 -15.39 -26.61 -19.99
CA THR A 455 -14.55 -27.52 -20.79
C THR A 455 -13.52 -26.80 -21.65
N GLU A 456 -13.83 -25.57 -22.11
CA GLU A 456 -12.89 -24.76 -22.89
C GLU A 456 -11.65 -24.39 -22.06
N LEU A 457 -11.83 -24.05 -20.78
CA LEU A 457 -10.72 -23.83 -19.87
C LEU A 457 -10.06 -25.16 -19.44
N LEU A 458 -10.85 -26.10 -18.90
CA LEU A 458 -10.33 -27.31 -18.26
C LEU A 458 -9.53 -28.20 -19.20
N ASN A 459 -9.95 -28.33 -20.48
CA ASN A 459 -9.19 -29.08 -21.48
C ASN A 459 -7.80 -28.45 -21.73
N ARG A 460 -7.70 -27.11 -21.72
CA ARG A 460 -6.42 -26.40 -21.91
C ARG A 460 -5.52 -26.54 -20.70
N VAL A 461 -6.07 -26.44 -19.49
CA VAL A 461 -5.35 -26.70 -18.23
C VAL A 461 -4.81 -28.14 -18.20
N GLU A 462 -5.61 -29.14 -18.55
CA GLU A 462 -5.18 -30.55 -18.58
C GLU A 462 -4.04 -30.78 -19.59
N VAL A 463 -4.17 -30.24 -20.81
CA VAL A 463 -3.14 -30.36 -21.86
C VAL A 463 -1.86 -29.62 -21.49
N HIS A 464 -1.95 -28.44 -20.86
CA HIS A 464 -0.80 -27.68 -20.37
C HIS A 464 -0.07 -28.43 -19.25
N ASN A 465 -0.81 -28.89 -18.24
CA ASN A 465 -0.25 -29.67 -17.13
C ASN A 465 0.39 -30.97 -17.63
N GLN A 466 -0.29 -31.73 -18.50
CA GLN A 466 0.25 -32.96 -19.09
C GLN A 466 1.52 -32.71 -19.93
N LYS A 467 1.73 -31.50 -20.47
CA LYS A 467 2.97 -31.12 -21.18
C LYS A 467 4.12 -30.78 -20.23
N MET A 468 3.83 -30.22 -19.05
CA MET A 468 4.84 -29.90 -18.03
C MET A 468 5.22 -31.12 -17.17
N ASN A 469 4.27 -32.02 -16.95
CA ASN A 469 4.44 -33.23 -16.14
C ASN A 469 5.25 -34.27 -16.94
N GLY A 470 6.49 -34.51 -16.52
CA GLY A 470 7.44 -35.39 -17.24
C GLY A 470 7.06 -36.88 -17.30
N ASP A 471 6.06 -37.30 -16.51
CA ASP A 471 5.43 -38.62 -16.55
C ASP A 471 4.13 -38.66 -17.37
N GLY A 472 3.64 -37.49 -17.82
CA GLY A 472 2.38 -37.32 -18.53
C GLY A 472 1.14 -37.30 -17.62
N GLU A 473 1.26 -37.05 -16.31
CA GLU A 473 0.12 -36.93 -15.39
C GLU A 473 -0.90 -35.87 -15.89
N LYS A 474 -2.18 -36.25 -15.94
CA LYS A 474 -3.30 -35.34 -16.26
C LYS A 474 -3.85 -34.74 -14.98
N THR A 475 -3.72 -33.42 -14.81
CA THR A 475 -4.27 -32.70 -13.65
C THR A 475 -5.02 -31.44 -14.07
N PHE A 476 -5.88 -30.95 -13.18
CA PHE A 476 -6.60 -29.67 -13.32
C PHE A 476 -6.07 -28.63 -12.32
N LEU A 477 -4.85 -28.84 -11.82
CA LEU A 477 -4.20 -27.94 -10.86
C LEU A 477 -3.89 -26.60 -11.55
N LEU A 478 -3.88 -25.52 -10.77
CA LEU A 478 -3.46 -24.21 -11.27
C LEU A 478 -1.95 -24.25 -11.58
N PRO A 479 -1.50 -24.04 -12.82
CA PRO A 479 -0.07 -23.95 -13.11
C PRO A 479 0.48 -22.71 -12.41
N MET A 480 1.51 -22.84 -11.59
CA MET A 480 2.08 -21.73 -10.81
C MET A 480 3.31 -21.17 -11.49
N ALA A 481 3.52 -19.85 -11.50
CA ALA A 481 4.70 -19.25 -12.15
C ALA A 481 5.99 -19.36 -11.31
N SER A 482 5.90 -19.85 -10.07
CA SER A 482 7.02 -20.07 -9.15
C SER A 482 6.85 -21.39 -8.40
N ALA A 483 7.98 -22.04 -8.09
CA ALA A 483 8.05 -23.37 -7.49
C ALA A 483 7.50 -23.44 -6.06
N GLN A 484 7.72 -22.39 -5.26
CA GLN A 484 7.14 -22.28 -3.91
C GLN A 484 5.64 -21.95 -3.91
N GLY A 485 5.05 -21.59 -5.06
CA GLY A 485 3.72 -21.02 -5.15
C GLY A 485 3.58 -19.75 -4.29
N SER A 486 2.45 -19.64 -3.59
CA SER A 486 2.14 -18.49 -2.74
C SER A 486 2.96 -18.41 -1.44
N PRO A 487 3.21 -17.18 -0.93
CA PRO A 487 3.76 -16.98 0.41
C PRO A 487 2.90 -17.62 1.51
N THR A 488 3.54 -17.97 2.62
CA THR A 488 2.99 -18.74 3.74
C THR A 488 2.12 -17.89 4.68
N HIS A 489 1.13 -17.22 4.11
CA HIS A 489 0.07 -16.47 4.79
C HIS A 489 -1.23 -16.51 3.95
N PRO A 490 -2.41 -16.23 4.55
CA PRO A 490 -3.70 -16.19 3.86
C PRO A 490 -3.72 -15.30 2.60
N ALA A 491 -4.64 -15.58 1.69
CA ALA A 491 -4.77 -14.84 0.43
C ALA A 491 -5.26 -13.41 0.66
N TYR A 492 -6.45 -13.26 1.26
CA TYR A 492 -7.17 -12.00 1.24
C TYR A 492 -6.74 -11.02 2.35
N PRO A 493 -6.51 -9.72 2.07
CA PRO A 493 -6.21 -9.12 0.76
C PRO A 493 -4.74 -9.26 0.38
N SER A 494 -4.37 -8.93 -0.86
CA SER A 494 -2.97 -8.90 -1.30
C SER A 494 -2.18 -7.82 -0.54
N GLY A 495 -1.13 -8.22 0.18
CA GLY A 495 -0.26 -7.28 0.90
C GLY A 495 0.48 -6.33 -0.05
N HIS A 496 0.88 -6.84 -1.21
CA HIS A 496 1.36 -6.05 -2.35
C HIS A 496 0.38 -4.94 -2.74
N ALA A 497 -0.92 -5.23 -2.76
CA ALA A 497 -1.93 -4.27 -3.19
C ALA A 497 -2.17 -3.16 -2.16
N ILE A 498 -2.21 -3.46 -0.86
CA ILE A 498 -2.22 -2.39 0.18
C ILE A 498 -1.00 -1.48 0.01
N ASN A 499 0.18 -2.08 -0.19
CA ASN A 499 1.42 -1.35 -0.36
C ASN A 499 1.36 -0.39 -1.55
N VAL A 500 1.22 -0.90 -2.79
CA VAL A 500 1.19 -0.02 -3.97
C VAL A 500 -0.03 0.91 -4.00
N GLY A 501 -1.17 0.46 -3.48
CA GLY A 501 -2.36 1.30 -3.29
C GLY A 501 -2.04 2.54 -2.47
N ALA A 502 -1.48 2.36 -1.28
CA ALA A 502 -1.10 3.46 -0.40
C ALA A 502 0.00 4.36 -0.99
N TYR A 503 1.03 3.78 -1.58
CA TYR A 503 2.16 4.54 -2.14
C TYR A 503 1.73 5.41 -3.32
N ILE A 504 0.94 4.84 -4.23
CA ILE A 504 0.45 5.56 -5.41
C ILE A 504 -0.62 6.58 -5.02
N THR A 505 -1.50 6.30 -4.06
CA THR A 505 -2.38 7.33 -3.47
C THR A 505 -1.58 8.49 -2.88
N SER A 506 -0.48 8.23 -2.14
CA SER A 506 0.39 9.30 -1.63
C SER A 506 1.02 10.11 -2.76
N LEU A 507 1.50 9.49 -3.84
CA LEU A 507 2.05 10.23 -5.00
C LEU A 507 0.97 11.04 -5.73
N LYS A 508 -0.25 10.49 -5.92
CA LYS A 508 -1.40 11.23 -6.47
C LYS A 508 -1.74 12.47 -5.62
N ALA A 509 -1.69 12.35 -4.30
CA ALA A 509 -1.99 13.46 -3.39
C ALA A 509 -0.96 14.60 -3.48
N PHE A 510 0.35 14.30 -3.55
CA PHE A 510 1.39 15.33 -3.71
C PHE A 510 1.48 15.90 -5.13
N LEU A 511 1.18 15.11 -6.16
CA LEU A 511 1.10 15.58 -7.54
C LEU A 511 -0.12 16.49 -7.75
N GLY A 512 -1.24 16.16 -7.10
CA GLY A 512 -2.51 16.86 -7.28
C GLY A 512 -3.19 16.52 -8.62
N PHE A 513 -4.48 16.81 -8.71
CA PHE A 513 -5.30 16.44 -9.87
C PHE A 513 -4.82 17.06 -11.18
N GLU A 514 -4.57 18.38 -11.19
CA GLU A 514 -4.25 19.14 -12.41
C GLU A 514 -2.89 18.74 -13.01
N ALA A 515 -1.84 18.61 -12.20
CA ALA A 515 -0.57 18.07 -12.68
C ALA A 515 -0.69 16.57 -13.01
N GLY A 516 -1.56 15.83 -12.30
CA GLY A 516 -1.94 14.46 -12.63
C GLY A 516 -2.56 14.29 -14.02
N GLN A 517 -3.24 15.32 -14.56
CA GLN A 517 -3.78 15.30 -15.94
C GLN A 517 -2.75 15.72 -17.00
N ARG A 518 -1.53 16.15 -16.63
CA ARG A 518 -0.47 16.47 -17.60
C ARG A 518 -0.02 15.20 -18.34
N CYS A 519 0.39 15.37 -19.60
CA CYS A 519 0.85 14.28 -20.44
C CYS A 519 2.14 13.65 -19.93
N PHE A 520 2.21 12.31 -19.91
CA PHE A 520 3.48 11.60 -19.77
C PHE A 520 4.31 11.79 -21.06
N PRO A 521 5.57 12.25 -20.97
CA PRO A 521 6.39 12.54 -22.14
C PRO A 521 6.93 11.26 -22.80
N ASP A 522 7.06 11.29 -24.14
CA ASP A 522 7.67 10.24 -24.96
C ASP A 522 7.31 8.78 -24.56
N PRO A 523 6.01 8.42 -24.52
CA PRO A 523 5.59 7.10 -24.08
C PRO A 523 6.10 5.99 -25.01
N VAL A 524 6.37 4.83 -24.42
CA VAL A 524 6.98 3.65 -25.07
C VAL A 524 6.20 2.37 -24.76
N VAL A 525 6.48 1.34 -25.56
CA VAL A 525 6.15 -0.06 -25.26
C VAL A 525 7.38 -0.93 -25.47
N SER A 526 7.44 -2.08 -24.80
CA SER A 526 8.42 -3.13 -25.13
C SER A 526 8.10 -3.77 -26.49
N ASN A 527 9.14 -4.19 -27.23
CA ASN A 527 8.98 -5.17 -28.30
C ASN A 527 8.55 -6.56 -27.76
N ASN A 528 8.18 -7.48 -28.65
CA ASN A 528 7.65 -8.81 -28.30
C ASN A 528 8.71 -9.72 -27.65
N GLU A 529 9.98 -9.43 -27.90
CA GLU A 529 11.16 -10.16 -27.46
C GLU A 529 11.63 -9.71 -26.07
N GLY A 530 11.29 -8.47 -25.69
CA GLY A 530 11.63 -7.80 -24.42
C GLY A 530 13.00 -7.13 -24.42
N THR A 531 13.64 -6.99 -25.57
CA THR A 531 15.02 -6.50 -25.69
C THR A 531 15.10 -4.98 -25.84
N GLU A 532 14.08 -4.36 -26.41
CA GLU A 532 14.08 -2.96 -26.84
C GLU A 532 12.74 -2.28 -26.50
N ARG A 533 12.81 -0.97 -26.29
CA ARG A 533 11.65 -0.08 -26.21
C ARG A 533 11.43 0.55 -27.58
N ILE A 534 10.17 0.64 -27.99
CA ILE A 534 9.75 1.35 -29.21
C ILE A 534 8.74 2.45 -28.82
N PRO A 535 8.69 3.57 -29.53
CA PRO A 535 7.72 4.63 -29.27
C PRO A 535 6.27 4.09 -29.32
N TYR A 536 5.45 4.49 -28.35
CA TYR A 536 4.04 4.16 -28.35
C TYR A 536 3.32 4.98 -29.44
N VAL A 537 2.84 4.28 -30.46
CA VAL A 537 1.99 4.84 -31.52
C VAL A 537 0.64 4.13 -31.45
N PRO A 538 -0.48 4.84 -31.13
CA PRO A 538 -1.79 4.21 -30.99
C PRO A 538 -2.20 3.40 -32.23
N SER A 539 -2.56 2.13 -32.01
CA SER A 539 -2.88 1.16 -33.06
C SER A 539 -4.26 1.35 -33.71
N GLY A 540 -5.06 2.30 -33.22
CA GLY A 540 -6.47 2.45 -33.57
C GLY A 540 -7.39 1.37 -32.97
N ARG A 541 -6.86 0.47 -32.13
CA ARG A 541 -7.63 -0.56 -31.39
C ARG A 541 -7.67 -0.33 -29.88
N GLU A 542 -6.87 0.60 -29.39
CA GLU A 542 -6.77 0.95 -27.98
C GLU A 542 -7.65 2.15 -27.66
N ILE A 543 -8.10 2.26 -26.41
CA ILE A 543 -8.63 3.52 -25.89
C ILE A 543 -7.46 4.48 -25.77
N VAL A 544 -7.52 5.63 -26.46
CA VAL A 544 -6.58 6.74 -26.28
C VAL A 544 -7.25 7.79 -25.42
N GLY A 545 -6.53 8.33 -24.43
CA GLY A 545 -7.05 9.31 -23.48
C GLY A 545 -6.73 10.73 -23.90
N GLU A 546 -7.34 11.70 -23.23
CA GLU A 546 -6.89 13.09 -23.28
C GLU A 546 -5.89 13.37 -22.15
N CYS A 547 -4.85 14.15 -22.44
CA CYS A 547 -3.92 14.70 -21.45
C CYS A 547 -3.61 16.18 -21.75
N ILE A 548 -3.10 16.91 -20.76
CA ILE A 548 -2.71 18.32 -20.88
C ILE A 548 -1.22 18.42 -21.21
N ASN A 549 -0.89 18.98 -22.37
CA ASN A 549 0.51 19.27 -22.72
C ASN A 549 1.01 20.58 -22.12
N ASP A 550 2.32 20.83 -22.21
CA ASP A 550 3.05 22.01 -21.69
C ASP A 550 2.51 23.38 -22.15
N LYS A 551 1.59 23.40 -23.12
CA LYS A 551 0.93 24.60 -23.65
C LYS A 551 -0.50 24.76 -23.13
N GLY A 552 -0.87 24.00 -22.08
CA GLY A 552 -2.19 24.02 -21.46
C GLY A 552 -3.30 23.47 -22.35
N LYS A 553 -2.98 22.62 -23.34
CA LYS A 553 -3.96 22.08 -24.29
C LYS A 553 -4.19 20.59 -24.09
N LYS A 554 -5.47 20.21 -24.11
CA LYS A 554 -5.90 18.83 -24.32
C LYS A 554 -5.37 18.30 -25.66
N VAL A 555 -4.77 17.13 -25.61
CA VAL A 555 -4.31 16.32 -26.76
C VAL A 555 -4.44 14.83 -26.43
N ASP A 556 -4.46 14.00 -27.46
CA ASP A 556 -4.37 12.54 -27.34
C ASP A 556 -3.07 12.13 -26.61
N GLY A 557 -3.18 11.27 -25.59
CA GLY A 557 -2.01 10.75 -24.87
C GLY A 557 -2.34 9.97 -23.59
N LEU A 558 -1.34 9.87 -22.72
CA LEU A 558 -1.38 9.19 -21.42
C LEU A 558 -1.17 10.24 -20.30
N THR A 559 -1.93 10.17 -19.21
CA THR A 559 -1.81 11.11 -18.08
C THR A 559 -0.91 10.53 -16.98
N TYR A 560 -0.21 11.39 -16.22
CA TYR A 560 0.59 10.94 -15.08
C TYR A 560 -0.25 10.16 -14.05
N GLU A 561 -1.48 10.59 -13.77
CA GLU A 561 -2.39 9.87 -12.86
C GLU A 561 -2.76 8.49 -13.43
N GLY A 562 -3.01 8.38 -14.73
CA GLY A 562 -3.32 7.10 -15.39
C GLY A 562 -2.16 6.12 -15.32
N GLU A 563 -0.95 6.58 -15.62
CA GLU A 563 0.26 5.75 -15.54
C GLU A 563 0.61 5.39 -14.08
N LEU A 564 0.34 6.29 -13.11
CA LEU A 564 0.44 5.99 -11.68
C LEU A 564 -0.56 4.89 -11.26
N ASN A 565 -1.84 5.02 -11.61
CA ASN A 565 -2.86 4.00 -11.35
C ASN A 565 -2.47 2.65 -11.99
N LYS A 566 -1.85 2.66 -13.18
CA LYS A 566 -1.29 1.45 -13.80
C LYS A 566 -0.17 0.79 -13.01
N VAL A 567 0.68 1.52 -12.27
CA VAL A 567 1.69 0.86 -11.39
C VAL A 567 1.00 -0.06 -10.38
N SER A 568 -0.07 0.44 -9.76
CA SER A 568 -0.89 -0.36 -8.82
C SER A 568 -1.54 -1.56 -9.52
N ALA A 569 -2.16 -1.33 -10.68
CA ALA A 569 -2.80 -2.38 -11.46
C ALA A 569 -1.79 -3.45 -11.93
N ASN A 570 -0.61 -3.06 -12.42
CA ASN A 570 0.42 -3.97 -12.93
C ASN A 570 1.00 -4.87 -11.83
N VAL A 571 1.22 -4.32 -10.62
CA VAL A 571 1.69 -5.14 -9.49
C VAL A 571 0.57 -6.08 -9.01
N LEU A 572 -0.67 -5.62 -8.86
CA LEU A 572 -1.76 -6.50 -8.38
C LEU A 572 -2.08 -7.63 -9.38
N ILE A 573 -2.14 -7.35 -10.68
CA ILE A 573 -2.37 -8.41 -11.70
C ILE A 573 -1.12 -9.27 -11.90
N GLY A 574 0.09 -8.75 -11.65
CA GLY A 574 1.31 -9.55 -11.60
C GLY A 574 1.24 -10.64 -10.54
N ARG A 575 0.67 -10.34 -9.36
CA ARG A 575 0.41 -11.35 -8.32
C ARG A 575 -0.65 -12.38 -8.74
N SER A 576 -1.60 -12.01 -9.59
CA SER A 576 -2.58 -12.94 -10.16
C SER A 576 -1.98 -13.81 -11.27
N HIS A 577 -1.17 -13.25 -12.18
CA HIS A 577 -0.39 -14.00 -13.17
C HIS A 577 0.62 -14.97 -12.52
N LEU A 578 1.21 -14.61 -11.37
CA LEU A 578 2.04 -15.49 -10.54
C LEU A 578 1.26 -16.70 -10.00
N GLY A 579 -0.08 -16.63 -9.97
CA GLY A 579 -1.01 -17.66 -9.52
C GLY A 579 -1.40 -17.58 -8.04
N VAL A 580 -1.00 -16.51 -7.33
CA VAL A 580 -0.98 -16.51 -5.85
C VAL A 580 -2.10 -15.66 -5.21
N HIS A 581 -2.82 -14.87 -5.99
CA HIS A 581 -3.91 -14.00 -5.56
C HIS A 581 -5.04 -13.98 -6.59
N TRP A 582 -6.28 -13.70 -6.15
CA TRP A 582 -7.39 -13.36 -7.03
C TRP A 582 -7.51 -11.85 -7.24
N ARG A 583 -8.37 -11.45 -8.19
CA ARG A 583 -8.71 -10.05 -8.46
C ARG A 583 -9.18 -9.30 -7.22
N MET A 584 -10.05 -9.88 -6.39
CA MET A 584 -10.56 -9.24 -5.17
C MET A 584 -9.45 -8.95 -4.16
N ASP A 585 -8.47 -9.86 -4.03
CA ASP A 585 -7.31 -9.66 -3.15
C ASP A 585 -6.54 -8.41 -3.56
N GLY A 586 -6.39 -8.20 -4.87
CA GLY A 586 -5.69 -7.05 -5.44
C GLY A 586 -6.52 -5.76 -5.38
N VAL A 587 -7.76 -5.81 -5.86
CA VAL A 587 -8.62 -4.63 -6.00
C VAL A 587 -9.03 -4.08 -4.63
N TYR A 588 -9.60 -4.89 -3.74
CA TYR A 588 -9.98 -4.42 -2.41
C TYR A 588 -8.76 -4.14 -1.53
N GLY A 589 -7.64 -4.84 -1.74
CA GLY A 589 -6.37 -4.52 -1.10
C GLY A 589 -5.86 -3.11 -1.45
N ALA A 590 -5.95 -2.70 -2.71
CA ALA A 590 -5.54 -1.35 -3.11
C ALA A 590 -6.39 -0.25 -2.46
N LEU A 591 -7.70 -0.49 -2.25
CA LEU A 591 -8.59 0.46 -1.56
C LEU A 591 -8.26 0.59 -0.06
N VAL A 592 -7.90 -0.50 0.63
CA VAL A 592 -7.37 -0.42 2.01
C VAL A 592 -6.07 0.40 2.06
N GLY A 593 -5.22 0.25 1.04
CA GLY A 593 -4.03 1.09 0.85
C GLY A 593 -4.37 2.57 0.69
N GLU A 594 -5.32 2.90 -0.17
CA GLU A 594 -5.80 4.27 -0.41
C GLU A 594 -6.34 4.91 0.88
N VAL A 595 -7.16 4.19 1.67
CA VAL A 595 -7.64 4.68 2.98
C VAL A 595 -6.48 4.88 3.99
N SER A 596 -5.53 3.94 4.09
CA SER A 596 -4.36 4.07 4.97
C SER A 596 -3.50 5.31 4.63
N ALA A 597 -3.32 5.58 3.33
CA ALA A 597 -2.60 6.76 2.86
C ALA A 597 -3.37 8.06 3.18
N VAL A 598 -4.66 8.12 2.85
CA VAL A 598 -5.50 9.30 3.13
C VAL A 598 -5.52 9.62 4.63
N ARG A 599 -5.66 8.61 5.50
CA ARG A 599 -5.68 8.81 6.95
C ARG A 599 -4.38 9.41 7.48
N ARG A 600 -3.23 8.98 6.97
CA ARG A 600 -1.93 9.57 7.32
C ARG A 600 -1.81 11.02 6.84
N LEU A 601 -2.24 11.31 5.61
CA LEU A 601 -2.26 12.67 5.06
C LEU A 601 -3.20 13.61 5.83
N GLN A 602 -4.39 13.15 6.25
CA GLN A 602 -5.31 13.92 7.09
C GLN A 602 -4.72 14.25 8.48
N GLN A 603 -4.05 13.28 9.11
CA GLN A 603 -3.42 13.49 10.43
C GLN A 603 -2.23 14.47 10.36
N GLU A 604 -1.41 14.37 9.31
CA GLU A 604 -0.21 15.20 9.14
C GLU A 604 -0.53 16.64 8.72
N LEU A 605 -1.44 16.84 7.76
CA LEU A 605 -1.67 18.12 7.09
C LEU A 605 -1.83 19.32 8.04
N PRO A 606 -2.72 19.31 9.06
CA PRO A 606 -2.84 20.42 10.02
C PRO A 606 -1.63 20.72 10.91
N GLY A 607 -0.64 19.83 10.96
CA GLY A 607 0.64 20.07 11.65
C GLY A 607 1.67 20.83 10.80
N LEU A 608 1.43 20.96 9.49
CA LEU A 608 2.32 21.63 8.54
C LEU A 608 2.15 23.16 8.63
N ALA A 609 3.23 23.90 8.36
CA ALA A 609 3.23 25.36 8.50
C ALA A 609 2.40 26.05 7.42
N GLU A 610 2.30 25.40 6.25
CA GLU A 610 1.62 25.83 5.04
C GLU A 610 0.12 25.53 5.08
N ALA A 611 -0.35 24.70 6.02
CA ALA A 611 -1.77 24.41 6.21
C ALA A 611 -2.50 25.41 7.13
N ARG A 612 -1.79 26.42 7.66
CA ARG A 612 -2.43 27.46 8.49
C ARG A 612 -3.19 28.47 7.62
N PRO A 613 -4.36 28.96 8.04
CA PRO A 613 -4.99 30.12 7.42
C PRO A 613 -4.14 31.39 7.57
N ASN A 614 -4.30 32.35 6.66
CA ASN A 614 -3.81 33.72 6.84
C ASN A 614 -4.90 34.58 7.48
N ASP A 615 -4.63 35.14 8.66
CA ASP A 615 -5.59 35.98 9.39
C ASP A 615 -5.76 37.41 8.79
N ASP A 616 -4.89 37.82 7.86
CA ASP A 616 -4.74 39.23 7.43
C ASP A 616 -4.89 39.39 5.90
N LEU A 617 -6.06 39.00 5.39
CA LEU A 617 -6.51 38.94 3.97
C LEU A 617 -6.34 40.26 3.17
N LYS A 618 -5.09 40.69 2.92
CA LYS A 618 -4.74 42.01 2.35
C LYS A 618 -3.55 41.98 1.40
N ARG A 619 -3.32 40.86 0.71
CA ARG A 619 -2.58 40.86 -0.56
C ARG A 619 -2.96 39.68 -1.47
N LYS A 620 -2.26 39.57 -2.59
CA LYS A 620 -2.28 38.39 -3.46
C LYS A 620 -1.49 37.30 -2.72
N GLU A 621 -2.20 36.41 -2.06
CA GLU A 621 -1.66 35.46 -1.08
C GLU A 621 -1.69 34.03 -1.60
N ILE A 622 -0.70 33.24 -1.20
CA ILE A 622 -0.65 31.79 -1.43
C ILE A 622 -1.72 31.14 -0.53
N PRO A 623 -2.60 30.26 -1.05
CA PRO A 623 -3.63 29.61 -0.26
C PRO A 623 -3.05 28.58 0.74
N PRO A 624 -3.77 28.28 1.84
CA PRO A 624 -3.42 27.17 2.72
C PRO A 624 -3.38 25.83 1.98
N ALA A 625 -2.50 24.93 2.43
CA ALA A 625 -2.31 23.63 1.83
C ALA A 625 -3.56 22.73 1.87
N THR A 626 -3.93 22.17 0.72
CA THR A 626 -4.89 21.07 0.59
C THR A 626 -4.28 19.92 -0.21
N TYR A 627 -4.87 18.72 -0.14
CA TYR A 627 -4.57 17.62 -1.06
C TYR A 627 -5.79 17.34 -1.93
N ASN A 628 -5.79 17.81 -3.18
CA ASN A 628 -6.88 17.63 -4.15
C ASN A 628 -6.46 16.64 -5.26
N PHE A 629 -7.03 15.44 -5.27
CA PHE A 629 -6.68 14.37 -6.21
C PHE A 629 -7.85 13.39 -6.46
N ARG A 630 -7.65 12.40 -7.33
CA ARG A 630 -8.67 11.40 -7.71
C ARG A 630 -8.39 10.01 -7.13
N LEU A 631 -9.42 9.41 -6.52
CA LEU A 631 -9.39 8.06 -5.95
C LEU A 631 -9.43 6.98 -7.05
N TYR A 632 -9.10 5.73 -6.72
CA TYR A 632 -9.17 4.61 -7.68
C TYR A 632 -10.59 4.38 -8.23
N SER A 633 -11.63 4.74 -7.48
CA SER A 633 -13.03 4.71 -7.92
C SER A 633 -13.41 5.82 -8.91
N GLY A 634 -12.51 6.77 -9.18
CA GLY A 634 -12.74 7.92 -10.05
C GLY A 634 -13.36 9.13 -9.36
N LYS A 635 -13.77 9.03 -8.08
CA LYS A 635 -14.25 10.17 -7.29
C LYS A 635 -13.12 11.15 -6.97
N MET A 636 -13.44 12.43 -6.93
CA MET A 636 -12.54 13.46 -6.43
C MET A 636 -12.50 13.45 -4.89
N LEU A 637 -11.31 13.63 -4.32
CA LEU A 637 -11.10 13.85 -2.89
C LEU A 637 -10.24 15.10 -2.68
N GLU A 638 -10.74 16.05 -1.90
CA GLU A 638 -9.96 17.19 -1.40
C GLU A 638 -9.87 17.15 0.13
N LEU A 639 -8.65 17.18 0.67
CA LEU A 639 -8.40 17.21 2.13
C LEU A 639 -8.10 18.62 2.60
N TYR A 640 -8.88 19.14 3.55
CA TYR A 640 -8.65 20.45 4.18
C TYR A 640 -8.02 20.32 5.58
N GLY A 641 -8.23 19.20 6.29
CA GLY A 641 -7.62 18.96 7.60
C GLY A 641 -7.98 17.60 8.21
N ARG A 642 -7.72 17.44 9.52
CA ARG A 642 -7.92 16.16 10.25
C ARG A 642 -9.33 15.60 10.08
N ASN A 643 -10.32 16.49 10.18
CA ASN A 643 -11.73 16.15 10.28
C ASN A 643 -12.60 16.86 9.23
N LEU A 644 -12.04 17.34 8.11
CA LEU A 644 -12.82 17.93 7.02
C LEU A 644 -12.21 17.60 5.65
N TYR A 645 -13.04 17.05 4.76
CA TYR A 645 -12.69 16.70 3.39
C TYR A 645 -13.89 16.85 2.45
N LYS A 646 -13.64 17.03 1.14
CA LYS A 646 -14.68 17.05 0.10
C LYS A 646 -14.57 15.80 -0.75
N LEU A 647 -15.61 14.97 -0.76
CA LEU A 647 -15.69 13.73 -1.53
C LEU A 647 -16.75 13.86 -2.62
N ASP A 648 -16.32 13.84 -3.88
CA ASP A 648 -17.16 13.98 -5.08
C ASP A 648 -18.14 15.18 -5.00
N GLY A 649 -17.62 16.31 -4.53
CA GLY A 649 -18.38 17.55 -4.34
C GLY A 649 -19.17 17.66 -3.03
N LYS A 650 -19.32 16.59 -2.25
CA LYS A 650 -19.93 16.61 -0.91
C LYS A 650 -18.92 16.96 0.17
N LEU A 651 -19.27 17.85 1.09
CA LEU A 651 -18.45 18.15 2.25
C LEU A 651 -18.70 17.14 3.38
N CYS A 652 -17.65 16.53 3.90
CA CYS A 652 -17.68 15.42 4.85
C CYS A 652 -16.77 15.72 6.04
N LYS A 653 -17.22 15.41 7.26
CA LYS A 653 -16.42 15.58 8.48
C LYS A 653 -15.87 14.26 9.03
N GLY A 654 -14.89 14.39 9.93
CA GLY A 654 -14.18 13.28 10.55
C GLY A 654 -13.09 12.67 9.66
N ALA A 655 -12.56 11.55 10.12
CA ALA A 655 -11.51 10.79 9.44
C ALA A 655 -12.10 9.90 8.32
N PHE A 656 -11.44 9.88 7.15
CA PHE A 656 -11.85 9.12 5.98
C PHE A 656 -11.80 7.59 6.22
N THR A 657 -12.88 6.88 5.90
CA THR A 657 -13.01 5.42 6.11
C THR A 657 -13.14 4.62 4.80
N GLY A 658 -13.50 5.29 3.70
CA GLY A 658 -13.83 4.70 2.41
C GLY A 658 -14.54 5.74 1.54
N ASP A 659 -14.63 5.51 0.24
CA ASP A 659 -15.30 6.42 -0.70
C ASP A 659 -16.84 6.17 -0.78
N ASP A 660 -17.32 5.19 -0.03
CA ASP A 660 -18.72 4.82 0.18
C ASP A 660 -19.36 5.48 1.43
N PHE A 661 -18.56 6.14 2.27
CA PHE A 661 -19.00 6.79 3.50
C PHE A 661 -18.64 8.30 3.57
N CYS A 662 -19.56 9.08 4.12
CA CYS A 662 -19.42 10.52 4.36
C CYS A 662 -20.41 10.93 5.46
N ASP A 663 -19.92 11.45 6.59
CA ASP A 663 -20.76 12.17 7.55
C ASP A 663 -20.91 13.61 7.04
N GLU A 664 -22.02 13.87 6.34
CA GLU A 664 -22.18 15.07 5.49
C GLU A 664 -22.33 16.35 6.33
N VAL A 665 -21.58 17.38 5.96
CA VAL A 665 -21.72 18.73 6.50
C VAL A 665 -22.61 19.54 5.57
N HIS A 666 -23.85 19.79 5.98
CA HIS A 666 -24.78 20.60 5.20
C HIS A 666 -24.36 22.08 5.24
N GLU A 667 -23.64 22.52 4.20
CA GLU A 667 -23.10 23.88 4.02
C GLU A 667 -24.16 24.99 4.25
N SER A 668 -25.43 24.73 3.97
CA SER A 668 -26.57 25.64 4.21
C SER A 668 -26.90 25.94 5.68
N SER A 669 -26.12 25.42 6.63
CA SER A 669 -26.24 25.69 8.06
C SER A 669 -25.33 26.84 8.53
N TYR A 670 -24.50 27.39 7.63
CA TYR A 670 -23.43 28.35 7.91
C TYR A 670 -23.51 29.56 6.96
N GLU A 671 -22.89 30.68 7.32
CA GLU A 671 -22.90 31.92 6.51
C GLU A 671 -21.84 31.90 5.39
N SER A 672 -20.72 31.18 5.55
CA SER A 672 -19.72 31.00 4.50
C SER A 672 -18.93 29.69 4.61
N PHE A 673 -18.18 29.31 3.56
CA PHE A 673 -17.33 28.11 3.59
C PHE A 673 -16.15 28.27 4.55
N GLU A 674 -15.62 29.48 4.72
CA GLU A 674 -14.59 29.81 5.69
C GLU A 674 -15.05 29.55 7.13
N GLU A 675 -16.33 29.78 7.45
CA GLU A 675 -16.91 29.42 8.77
C GLU A 675 -16.94 27.90 8.97
N VAL A 676 -17.36 27.13 7.95
CA VAL A 676 -17.34 25.65 8.01
C VAL A 676 -15.91 25.12 8.20
N VAL A 677 -14.96 25.74 7.50
CA VAL A 677 -13.53 25.42 7.62
C VAL A 677 -13.01 25.76 9.02
N GLN A 678 -13.38 26.90 9.61
CA GLN A 678 -13.00 27.27 10.97
C GLN A 678 -13.61 26.34 12.04
N GLU A 679 -14.86 25.86 11.88
CA GLU A 679 -15.49 24.97 12.85
C GLU A 679 -15.04 23.49 12.71
N HIS A 680 -14.91 22.98 11.48
CA HIS A 680 -14.70 21.54 11.23
C HIS A 680 -13.30 21.15 10.75
N ALA A 681 -12.60 22.01 9.98
CA ALA A 681 -11.18 21.79 9.69
C ALA A 681 -10.36 22.26 10.90
N ILE A 682 -10.28 21.42 11.93
CA ILE A 682 -9.51 21.73 13.14
C ILE A 682 -8.01 21.75 12.81
N PHE A 683 -7.52 22.92 12.42
CA PHE A 683 -6.10 23.22 12.21
C PHE A 683 -5.30 23.10 13.51
N SER A 684 -3.97 23.21 13.44
CA SER A 684 -3.11 23.25 14.63
C SER A 684 -3.62 24.29 15.64
N VAL A 685 -3.77 23.88 16.90
CA VAL A 685 -4.33 24.71 17.98
C VAL A 685 -3.50 25.99 18.17
N HIS A 686 -4.01 27.11 17.63
CA HIS A 686 -3.44 28.47 17.75
C HIS A 686 -4.48 29.52 18.13
N ALA A 687 -5.78 29.22 18.05
CA ALA A 687 -6.80 30.01 18.70
C ALA A 687 -6.72 29.82 20.23
N GLU A 688 -6.58 30.93 20.95
CA GLU A 688 -6.73 31.06 22.41
C GLU A 688 -5.69 30.39 23.34
N LEU A 689 -4.40 30.74 23.19
CA LEU A 689 -3.38 30.66 24.26
C LEU A 689 -2.52 31.94 24.34
#